data_AF-A0A9D1GNB8-F1
#
_entry.id   AF-A0A9D1GNB8-F1
#
_cell.length_a   1.000
_cell.length_b   1.000
_cell.length_c   1.000
_cell.angle_alpha   90.00
_cell.angle_beta   90.00
_cell.angle_gamma   90.00
#
_symmetry.space_group_name_H-M   'P 1'
#
loop_
_entity.id
_entity.type
_entity.pdbx_description
1 polymer ?
#
loop_
_entity_poly.entity_id
_entity_poly.type
_entity_poly.pdbx_seq_one_letter_code
_entity_poly.pdbx_strand_id
1 'polypeptide(L)'
;MKEKYRGQITVFLSLILICVCGLICGLLESARTAAARCYIEIAAGSAMDSLFSQYHRALWEEYRIFGLEHFEEQELTAEFADFFRAYEEQENWYPFVLEDCQVVDRQLLTEASGTYFLQEIVDYMKYGIWTKEWSETSAAESLQTIKEARQAAELSRHMEIQTKNAWKLEKCLENISECLTQQKLYREEAAERLDREDGDGFCRTADSLIDELERIPRLTEKYEEQADAFGRELDVLWQEYEEKKEDLSEPVWQAFMQELEEYRSYTDKDGERRMQVAALVPQSRERIDLTEAVCREAEEVEEYIAQWEPDDEEDELDESALWRPVQRHFGTYEVLTFPAEAGIQDKEKEGLLNRLREMADRGILSLVLPADAKVSSGLLPAENSPSHRETYKEDELKAGLLKKALTAEYCQVFLSHFCDTKEKEPAYEMEYVLFGQEIDETNLARTAELLLLVREGMNLIHILGDMEKRSQARTLAASVVGASGILPLVSITSFLIMALWAFGEAVADVKTLLAGGEVPLIKTKEDWKLSLEGLLEFAAGGNMEAAAEERSGLTYQQYLTVFLMACPHTQLLYRTMDIIEMNLAEEQPGFSLSDCAYRVDIQASGSGKHVYFSLGLWKSLMGSRDNVYPIQTSVSKAY
;
A
#
# COMPACT_ATOMS: atom_id res chain seq x y z
N MET A 1 26.45 60.00 100.07
CA MET A 1 26.53 59.05 98.94
C MET A 1 26.26 59.83 97.66
N LYS A 2 27.24 59.99 96.78
CA LYS A 2 27.04 60.50 95.42
C LYS A 2 27.40 59.35 94.48
N GLU A 3 26.40 58.72 93.89
CA GLU A 3 26.61 57.64 92.93
C GLU A 3 27.18 58.19 91.62
N LYS A 4 28.23 57.53 91.11
CA LYS A 4 28.87 57.80 89.82
C LYS A 4 27.98 57.23 88.70
N TYR A 5 27.24 58.07 87.98
CA TYR A 5 26.55 57.69 86.74
C TYR A 5 26.96 58.58 85.57
N ARG A 6 28.21 58.47 85.10
CA ARG A 6 28.71 59.23 83.94
C ARG A 6 28.96 58.41 82.66
N GLY A 7 28.50 57.15 82.62
CA GLY A 7 28.62 56.27 81.43
C GLY A 7 27.36 55.51 81.03
N GLN A 8 26.28 55.52 81.84
CA GLN A 8 25.09 54.70 81.58
C GLN A 8 24.35 55.08 80.29
N ILE A 9 24.25 56.38 79.98
CA ILE A 9 23.60 56.87 78.76
C ILE A 9 24.40 56.44 77.52
N THR A 10 25.74 56.52 77.57
CA THR A 10 26.61 56.10 76.47
C THR A 10 26.58 54.59 76.26
N VAL A 11 26.57 53.80 77.33
CA VAL A 11 26.44 52.33 77.25
C VAL A 11 25.07 51.94 76.68
N PHE A 12 23.99 52.55 77.15
CA PHE A 12 22.64 52.29 76.66
C PHE A 12 22.45 52.68 75.18
N LEU A 13 22.97 53.86 74.78
CA LEU A 13 22.94 54.29 73.38
C LEU A 13 23.81 53.39 72.49
N SER A 14 24.95 52.93 72.98
CA SER A 14 25.81 51.97 72.25
C SER A 14 25.11 50.63 72.06
N LEU A 15 24.38 50.14 73.06
CA LEU A 15 23.57 48.92 72.95
C LEU A 15 22.42 49.09 71.94
N ILE A 16 21.70 50.21 71.97
CA ILE A 16 20.66 50.50 70.96
C ILE A 16 21.27 50.56 69.56
N LEU A 17 22.40 51.26 69.39
CA LEU A 17 23.08 51.36 68.11
C LEU A 17 23.49 49.99 67.58
N ILE A 18 24.04 49.12 68.44
CA ILE A 18 24.39 47.74 68.08
C ILE A 18 23.14 46.95 67.64
N CYS A 19 22.03 47.07 68.37
CA CYS A 19 20.77 46.42 68.02
C CYS A 19 20.20 46.92 66.68
N VAL A 20 20.21 48.23 66.45
CA VAL A 20 19.73 48.85 65.20
C VAL A 20 20.65 48.49 64.03
N CYS A 21 21.97 48.55 64.20
CA CYS A 21 22.94 48.11 63.20
C CYS A 21 22.78 46.62 62.89
N GLY A 22 22.55 45.77 63.90
CA GLY A 22 22.25 44.36 63.71
C GLY A 22 20.97 44.11 62.92
N LEU A 23 19.90 44.85 63.22
CA LEU A 23 18.64 44.79 62.46
C LEU A 23 18.84 45.21 61.00
N ILE A 24 19.53 46.33 60.75
CA ILE A 24 19.82 46.82 59.39
C ILE A 24 20.68 45.81 58.64
N CYS A 25 21.74 45.27 59.25
CA CYS A 25 22.57 44.23 58.63
C CYS A 25 21.76 42.97 58.32
N GLY A 26 20.86 42.55 59.21
CA GLY A 26 19.97 41.42 58.96
C GLY A 26 18.98 41.66 57.81
N LEU A 27 18.40 42.86 57.71
CA LEU A 27 17.52 43.22 56.59
C LEU A 27 18.29 43.29 55.26
N LEU A 28 19.47 43.90 55.25
CA LEU A 28 20.34 43.97 54.07
C LEU A 28 20.84 42.58 53.64
N GLU A 29 21.22 41.73 54.59
CA GLU A 29 21.65 40.36 54.30
C GLU A 29 20.48 39.52 53.77
N SER A 30 19.27 39.70 54.30
CA SER A 30 18.06 39.04 53.78
C SER A 30 17.76 39.47 52.35
N ALA A 31 17.75 40.78 52.08
CA ALA A 31 17.54 41.31 50.73
C ALA A 31 18.62 40.85 49.74
N ARG A 32 19.89 40.84 50.18
CA ARG A 32 21.03 40.37 49.36
C ARG A 32 20.97 38.87 49.11
N THR A 33 20.60 38.07 50.10
CA THR A 33 20.45 36.60 49.94
C THR A 33 19.36 36.28 48.92
N ALA A 34 18.24 37.01 48.94
CA ALA A 34 17.19 36.89 47.94
C ALA A 34 17.68 37.30 46.53
N ALA A 35 18.40 38.43 46.44
CA ALA A 35 18.97 38.89 45.16
C ALA A 35 20.03 37.91 44.62
N ALA A 36 20.85 37.31 45.49
CA ALA A 36 21.85 36.32 45.09
C ALA A 36 21.21 35.05 44.53
N ARG A 37 20.08 34.59 45.10
CA ARG A 37 19.32 33.46 44.53
C ARG A 37 18.82 33.77 43.13
N CYS A 38 18.24 34.95 42.93
CA CYS A 38 17.78 35.40 41.62
C CYS A 38 18.95 35.52 40.61
N TYR A 39 20.09 36.06 41.04
CA TYR A 39 21.29 36.15 40.20
C TYR A 39 21.75 34.76 39.72
N ILE A 40 21.76 33.78 40.61
CA ILE A 40 22.19 32.40 40.32
C ILE A 40 21.19 31.70 39.41
N GLU A 41 19.88 31.91 39.61
CA GLU A 41 18.84 31.40 38.69
C GLU A 41 19.03 31.98 37.27
N ILE A 42 19.32 33.28 37.15
CA ILE A 42 19.61 33.93 35.86
C ILE A 42 20.90 33.38 35.25
N ALA A 43 21.96 33.19 36.05
CA ALA A 43 23.21 32.61 35.60
C ALA A 43 23.01 31.16 35.11
N ALA A 44 22.20 30.35 35.82
CA ALA A 44 21.88 28.99 35.43
C ALA A 44 21.07 28.96 34.14
N GLY A 45 20.06 29.82 34.01
CA GLY A 45 19.30 30.01 32.77
C GLY A 45 20.20 30.39 31.60
N SER A 46 21.12 31.33 31.81
CA SER A 46 22.02 31.82 30.75
C SER A 46 23.09 30.78 30.38
N ALA A 47 23.59 30.00 31.34
CA ALA A 47 24.48 28.88 31.10
C ALA A 47 23.76 27.78 30.30
N MET A 48 22.50 27.49 30.64
CA MET A 48 21.67 26.55 29.89
C MET A 48 21.36 27.04 28.46
N ASP A 49 21.07 28.32 28.27
CA ASP A 49 20.91 28.91 26.93
C ASP A 49 22.20 28.82 26.11
N SER A 50 23.37 28.95 26.77
CA SER A 50 24.67 28.79 26.11
C SER A 50 24.92 27.34 25.71
N LEU A 51 24.57 26.38 26.58
CA LEU A 51 24.63 24.95 26.28
C LEU A 51 23.76 24.61 25.06
N PHE A 52 22.50 25.05 25.05
CA PHE A 52 21.55 24.82 23.94
C PHE A 52 21.85 25.65 22.67
N SER A 53 22.78 26.61 22.74
CA SER A 53 23.27 27.28 21.52
C SER A 53 24.20 26.38 20.69
N GLN A 54 24.66 25.26 21.27
CA GLN A 54 25.53 24.26 20.64
C GLN A 54 24.75 23.14 19.95
N TYR A 55 23.53 23.42 19.47
CA TYR A 55 22.78 22.46 18.66
C TYR A 55 23.59 21.95 17.46
N HIS A 56 23.27 20.74 17.02
CA HIS A 56 23.92 20.11 15.87
C HIS A 56 23.65 20.90 14.59
N ARG A 57 24.71 21.44 13.97
CA ARG A 57 24.59 22.36 12.84
C ARG A 57 24.04 21.73 11.58
N ALA A 58 24.55 20.57 11.14
CA ALA A 58 24.10 19.95 9.90
C ALA A 58 22.61 19.52 9.99
N LEU A 59 22.21 18.90 11.11
CA LEU A 59 20.82 18.63 11.44
C LEU A 59 19.90 19.87 11.33
N TRP A 60 20.33 21.04 11.78
CA TRP A 60 19.58 22.29 11.57
C TRP A 60 19.66 22.82 10.13
N GLU A 61 20.84 22.77 9.51
CA GLU A 61 21.11 23.36 8.20
C GLU A 61 20.42 22.61 7.06
N GLU A 62 20.39 21.28 7.14
CA GLU A 62 19.78 20.39 6.15
C GLU A 62 18.32 20.06 6.47
N TYR A 63 17.98 19.81 7.74
CA TYR A 63 16.67 19.27 8.14
C TYR A 63 15.85 20.20 9.03
N ARG A 64 16.43 21.32 9.51
CA ARG A 64 15.74 22.31 10.36
C ARG A 64 15.22 21.73 11.67
N ILE A 65 15.94 20.73 12.20
CA ILE A 65 15.68 20.11 13.49
C ILE A 65 16.75 20.60 14.47
N PHE A 66 16.35 21.04 15.66
CA PHE A 66 17.28 21.26 16.75
C PHE A 66 17.48 19.98 17.55
N GLY A 67 18.74 19.67 17.82
CA GLY A 67 19.14 18.60 18.71
C GLY A 67 20.50 18.94 19.30
N LEU A 68 20.65 18.77 20.61
CA LEU A 68 21.92 18.96 21.31
C LEU A 68 22.64 17.61 21.34
N GLU A 69 23.67 17.43 20.50
CA GLU A 69 24.40 16.16 20.40
C GLU A 69 25.35 15.97 21.58
N HIS A 70 25.07 14.97 22.43
CA HIS A 70 25.95 14.56 23.53
C HIS A 70 25.79 13.07 23.86
N PHE A 71 26.91 12.37 23.95
CA PHE A 71 26.92 10.93 24.24
C PHE A 71 26.72 10.64 25.73
N GLU A 72 27.37 11.42 26.60
CA GLU A 72 27.42 11.16 28.04
C GLU A 72 26.87 12.33 28.86
N GLU A 73 26.11 12.03 29.93
CA GLU A 73 25.62 13.05 30.87
C GLU A 73 26.77 13.81 31.56
N GLN A 74 27.93 13.17 31.72
CA GLN A 74 29.12 13.83 32.26
C GLN A 74 29.60 14.99 31.37
N GLU A 75 29.49 14.87 30.05
CA GLU A 75 29.87 15.92 29.11
C GLU A 75 28.91 17.12 29.23
N LEU A 76 27.60 16.85 29.27
CA LEU A 76 26.56 17.86 29.49
C LEU A 76 26.77 18.63 30.80
N THR A 77 27.05 17.91 31.90
CA THR A 77 27.30 18.56 33.20
C THR A 77 28.59 19.38 33.21
N ALA A 78 29.66 18.89 32.57
CA ALA A 78 30.93 19.59 32.49
C ALA A 78 30.80 20.90 31.69
N GLU A 79 30.19 20.85 30.51
CA GLU A 79 29.98 22.04 29.68
C GLU A 79 29.06 23.06 30.36
N PHE A 80 27.96 22.60 30.96
CA PHE A 80 27.09 23.48 31.75
C PHE A 80 27.88 24.15 32.89
N ALA A 81 28.67 23.37 33.63
CA ALA A 81 29.47 23.90 34.73
C ALA A 81 30.49 24.94 34.26
N ASP A 82 31.10 24.76 33.10
CA ASP A 82 32.05 25.72 32.53
C ASP A 82 31.36 27.04 32.14
N PHE A 83 30.18 26.99 31.51
CA PHE A 83 29.39 28.21 31.27
C PHE A 83 28.90 28.86 32.56
N PHE A 84 28.53 28.07 33.57
CA PHE A 84 28.03 28.57 34.84
C PHE A 84 29.14 29.21 35.68
N ARG A 85 30.35 28.65 35.67
CA ARG A 85 31.54 29.20 36.36
C ARG A 85 31.95 30.57 35.87
N ALA A 86 31.66 30.91 34.61
CA ALA A 86 31.87 32.27 34.11
C ALA A 86 31.11 33.35 34.92
N TYR A 87 30.03 32.98 35.62
CA TYR A 87 29.28 33.87 36.52
C TYR A 87 29.79 33.82 37.97
N GLU A 88 30.41 32.72 38.39
CA GLU A 88 31.12 32.61 39.67
C GLU A 88 32.35 33.52 39.70
N GLU A 89 33.10 33.58 38.60
CA GLU A 89 34.35 34.36 38.49
C GLU A 89 34.14 35.88 38.38
N GLN A 90 32.91 36.35 38.19
CA GLN A 90 32.61 37.78 38.09
C GLN A 90 32.69 38.47 39.46
N GLU A 91 33.45 39.57 39.53
CA GLU A 91 33.45 40.45 40.70
C GLU A 91 32.10 41.18 40.83
N ASN A 92 31.20 40.64 41.67
CA ASN A 92 29.87 41.19 41.92
C ASN A 92 29.46 41.11 43.40
N TRP A 93 28.26 41.60 43.72
CA TRP A 93 27.71 41.64 45.09
C TRP A 93 27.14 40.30 45.60
N TYR A 94 27.17 39.26 44.75
CA TYR A 94 26.51 37.97 44.94
C TYR A 94 27.49 36.79 44.76
N PRO A 95 28.64 36.76 45.46
CA PRO A 95 29.60 35.68 45.31
C PRO A 95 29.00 34.35 45.75
N PHE A 96 29.18 33.34 44.90
CA PHE A 96 28.81 31.95 45.14
C PHE A 96 29.92 31.03 44.63
N VAL A 97 29.90 29.77 45.03
CA VAL A 97 30.80 28.72 44.54
C VAL A 97 29.94 27.54 44.08
N LEU A 98 30.14 27.08 42.84
CA LEU A 98 29.53 25.84 42.37
C LEU A 98 30.24 24.65 43.03
N GLU A 99 29.48 23.79 43.70
CA GLU A 99 30.01 22.59 44.36
C GLU A 99 29.72 21.32 43.54
N ASP A 100 28.52 21.21 42.98
CA ASP A 100 28.07 20.02 42.25
C ASP A 100 27.02 20.36 41.19
N CYS A 101 26.99 19.57 40.11
CA CYS A 101 26.08 19.70 38.99
C CYS A 101 25.72 18.32 38.44
N GLN A 102 24.42 18.07 38.26
CA GLN A 102 23.91 16.79 37.75
C GLN A 102 22.76 17.00 36.77
N VAL A 103 22.70 16.15 35.74
CA VAL A 103 21.50 16.00 34.91
C VAL A 103 20.45 15.25 35.74
N VAL A 104 19.24 15.79 35.79
CA VAL A 104 18.09 15.22 36.50
C VAL A 104 17.18 14.45 35.55
N ASP A 105 16.98 15.00 34.36
CA ASP A 105 16.19 14.40 33.28
C ASP A 105 16.79 14.83 31.93
N ARG A 106 16.73 13.93 30.95
CA ARG A 106 17.13 14.20 29.58
C ARG A 106 16.12 13.50 28.67
N GLN A 107 15.64 14.23 27.66
CA GLN A 107 14.69 13.72 26.69
C GLN A 107 15.33 13.82 25.31
N LEU A 108 15.48 12.69 24.64
CA LEU A 108 16.14 12.55 23.33
C LEU A 108 15.15 12.67 22.18
N LEU A 109 15.61 13.04 20.99
CA LEU A 109 14.74 13.19 19.81
C LEU A 109 13.98 11.89 19.45
N THR A 110 14.61 10.75 19.64
CA THR A 110 14.06 9.42 19.31
C THR A 110 13.11 8.87 20.40
N GLU A 111 13.13 9.43 21.61
CA GLU A 111 12.33 8.94 22.74
C GLU A 111 10.85 9.30 22.62
N ALA A 112 10.04 8.71 23.53
CA ALA A 112 8.59 8.89 23.59
C ALA A 112 7.90 8.64 22.24
N SER A 113 8.29 7.55 21.58
CA SER A 113 7.80 7.16 20.26
C SER A 113 8.03 8.26 19.19
N GLY A 114 9.08 9.07 19.31
CA GLY A 114 9.41 10.15 18.37
C GLY A 114 8.60 11.43 18.57
N THR A 115 7.97 11.61 19.74
CA THR A 115 7.16 12.80 20.06
C THR A 115 7.99 14.10 19.97
N TYR A 116 9.24 14.06 20.42
CA TYR A 116 10.11 15.24 20.46
C TYR A 116 10.59 15.64 19.06
N PHE A 117 10.97 14.67 18.24
CA PHE A 117 11.23 14.89 16.83
C PHE A 117 10.01 15.42 16.06
N LEU A 118 8.82 14.90 16.35
CA LEU A 118 7.59 15.46 15.79
C LEU A 118 7.38 16.93 16.21
N GLN A 119 7.72 17.28 17.45
CA GLN A 119 7.57 18.65 17.94
C GLN A 119 8.46 19.61 17.14
N GLU A 120 9.71 19.25 16.88
CA GLU A 120 10.63 20.00 16.03
C GLU A 120 10.09 20.17 14.60
N ILE A 121 9.59 19.08 13.99
CA ILE A 121 8.93 19.15 12.68
C ILE A 121 7.76 20.13 12.72
N VAL A 122 6.85 20.00 13.68
CA VAL A 122 5.63 20.83 13.76
C VAL A 122 5.96 22.29 14.03
N ASP A 123 6.92 22.57 14.90
CA ASP A 123 7.34 23.94 15.21
C ASP A 123 8.00 24.57 13.99
N TYR A 124 8.84 23.84 13.27
CA TYR A 124 9.37 24.32 12.01
C TYR A 124 8.27 24.58 10.97
N MET A 125 7.35 23.63 10.79
CA MET A 125 6.25 23.73 9.82
C MET A 125 5.25 24.86 10.15
N LYS A 126 5.16 25.28 11.41
CA LYS A 126 4.32 26.42 11.83
C LYS A 126 4.84 27.77 11.31
N TYR A 127 6.16 27.92 11.19
CA TYR A 127 6.81 29.19 10.82
C TYR A 127 7.40 29.17 9.41
N GLY A 128 7.61 27.99 8.82
CA GLY A 128 8.02 27.83 7.43
C GLY A 128 6.95 28.37 6.47
N ILE A 129 7.39 29.11 5.44
CA ILE A 129 6.52 29.56 4.35
C ILE A 129 6.30 28.36 3.42
N TRP A 130 5.53 27.38 3.90
CA TRP A 130 5.16 26.21 3.12
C TRP A 130 3.84 26.45 2.41
N THR A 131 3.62 25.72 1.33
CA THR A 131 2.52 25.96 0.38
C THR A 131 1.14 25.71 0.99
N LYS A 132 1.05 25.19 2.24
CA LYS A 132 -0.22 24.82 2.90
C LYS A 132 -1.10 24.05 1.92
N GLU A 133 -0.49 23.12 1.19
CA GLU A 133 -1.18 22.28 0.22
C GLU A 133 -2.27 21.45 0.90
N TRP A 134 -2.05 21.10 2.16
CA TRP A 134 -2.92 20.23 2.93
C TRP A 134 -3.58 20.98 4.09
N SER A 135 -4.92 20.99 4.07
CA SER A 135 -5.75 21.26 5.24
C SER A 135 -6.17 19.93 5.86
N GLU A 136 -6.62 19.94 7.11
CA GLU A 136 -7.14 18.72 7.75
C GLU A 136 -8.30 18.11 6.95
N THR A 137 -9.16 18.95 6.36
CA THR A 137 -10.25 18.51 5.47
C THR A 137 -9.74 17.90 4.17
N SER A 138 -8.85 18.58 3.45
CA SER A 138 -8.36 18.08 2.15
C SER A 138 -7.48 16.84 2.28
N ALA A 139 -6.72 16.71 3.37
CA ALA A 139 -6.02 15.49 3.72
C ALA A 139 -6.99 14.33 3.98
N ALA A 140 -8.07 14.57 4.74
CA ALA A 140 -9.07 13.54 5.02
C ALA A 140 -9.80 13.08 3.75
N GLU A 141 -10.19 14.02 2.90
CA GLU A 141 -10.82 13.72 1.60
C GLU A 141 -9.90 12.87 0.71
N SER A 142 -8.63 13.27 0.58
CA SER A 142 -7.67 12.55 -0.26
C SER A 142 -7.38 11.13 0.25
N LEU A 143 -7.26 10.94 1.57
CA LEU A 143 -7.12 9.62 2.17
C LEU A 143 -8.35 8.74 1.95
N GLN A 144 -9.55 9.32 2.06
CA GLN A 144 -10.78 8.59 1.77
C GLN A 144 -10.85 8.18 0.30
N THR A 145 -10.50 9.07 -0.64
CA THR A 145 -10.46 8.75 -2.07
C THR A 145 -9.46 7.64 -2.37
N ILE A 146 -8.27 7.65 -1.77
CA ILE A 146 -7.28 6.58 -1.95
C ILE A 146 -7.76 5.27 -1.34
N LYS A 147 -8.40 5.31 -0.16
CA LYS A 147 -8.98 4.11 0.47
C LYS A 147 -10.03 3.48 -0.45
N GLU A 148 -10.97 4.28 -0.94
CA GLU A 148 -12.03 3.84 -1.86
C GLU A 148 -11.45 3.27 -3.16
N ALA A 149 -10.46 3.96 -3.76
CA ALA A 149 -9.79 3.48 -4.96
C ALA A 149 -9.11 2.13 -4.77
N ARG A 150 -8.39 1.93 -3.65
CA ARG A 150 -7.75 0.65 -3.34
C ARG A 150 -8.77 -0.48 -3.22
N GLN A 151 -9.90 -0.21 -2.55
CA GLN A 151 -10.96 -1.22 -2.43
C GLN A 151 -11.59 -1.53 -3.79
N ALA A 152 -11.85 -0.52 -4.61
CA ALA A 152 -12.37 -0.71 -5.97
C ALA A 152 -11.42 -1.55 -6.84
N ALA A 153 -10.12 -1.29 -6.77
CA ALA A 153 -9.11 -2.06 -7.51
C ALA A 153 -9.01 -3.52 -7.02
N GLU A 154 -9.04 -3.75 -5.71
CA GLU A 154 -8.98 -5.11 -5.15
C GLU A 154 -10.22 -5.94 -5.54
N LEU A 155 -11.40 -5.34 -5.42
CA LEU A 155 -12.67 -5.95 -5.85
C LEU A 155 -12.68 -6.24 -7.36
N SER A 156 -12.16 -5.33 -8.17
CA SER A 156 -11.98 -5.53 -9.62
C SER A 156 -11.13 -6.76 -9.93
N ARG A 157 -10.01 -6.96 -9.23
CA ARG A 157 -9.13 -8.13 -9.41
C ARG A 157 -9.85 -9.43 -9.08
N HIS A 158 -10.66 -9.47 -8.02
CA HIS A 158 -11.45 -10.65 -7.70
C HIS A 158 -12.53 -10.94 -8.76
N MET A 159 -13.20 -9.90 -9.29
CA MET A 159 -14.14 -10.05 -10.41
C MET A 159 -13.45 -10.53 -11.70
N GLU A 160 -12.23 -10.06 -11.99
CA GLU A 160 -11.44 -10.54 -13.11
C GLU A 160 -11.13 -12.05 -13.00
N ILE A 161 -10.81 -12.54 -11.79
CA ILE A 161 -10.64 -13.97 -11.53
C ILE A 161 -11.94 -14.71 -11.85
N GLN A 162 -13.08 -14.17 -11.43
CA GLN A 162 -14.38 -14.77 -11.72
C GLN A 162 -14.74 -14.74 -13.21
N THR A 163 -14.38 -13.70 -13.95
CA THR A 163 -14.51 -13.69 -15.42
C THR A 163 -13.71 -14.84 -16.05
N LYS A 164 -12.51 -15.13 -15.55
CA LYS A 164 -11.69 -16.26 -16.02
C LYS A 164 -12.41 -17.59 -15.83
N ASN A 165 -13.08 -17.77 -14.70
CA ASN A 165 -13.81 -19.00 -14.43
C ASN A 165 -15.05 -19.14 -15.33
N ALA A 166 -15.77 -18.05 -15.61
CA ALA A 166 -16.82 -18.05 -16.62
C ALA A 166 -16.26 -18.45 -18.01
N TRP A 167 -15.11 -17.90 -18.42
CA TRP A 167 -14.48 -18.26 -19.70
C TRP A 167 -13.97 -19.70 -19.75
N LYS A 168 -13.43 -20.24 -18.65
CA LYS A 168 -13.08 -21.68 -18.55
C LYS A 168 -14.31 -22.57 -18.72
N LEU A 169 -15.45 -22.15 -18.17
CA LEU A 169 -16.71 -22.86 -18.31
C LEU A 169 -17.19 -22.87 -19.76
N GLU A 170 -17.12 -21.71 -20.43
CA GLU A 170 -17.36 -21.62 -21.88
C GLU A 170 -16.39 -22.51 -22.68
N LYS A 171 -15.14 -22.64 -22.25
CA LYS A 171 -14.19 -23.56 -22.89
C LYS A 171 -14.57 -25.03 -22.70
N CYS A 172 -15.11 -25.41 -21.55
CA CYS A 172 -15.66 -26.75 -21.35
C CYS A 172 -16.85 -27.02 -22.28
N LEU A 173 -17.75 -26.04 -22.43
CA LEU A 173 -18.87 -26.13 -23.37
C LEU A 173 -18.39 -26.23 -24.84
N GLU A 174 -17.34 -25.48 -25.20
CA GLU A 174 -16.73 -25.53 -26.54
C GLU A 174 -16.21 -26.95 -26.85
N ASN A 175 -15.54 -27.58 -25.89
CA ASN A 175 -15.04 -28.96 -26.04
C ASN A 175 -16.18 -29.99 -26.20
N ILE A 176 -17.31 -29.78 -25.50
CA ILE A 176 -18.52 -30.62 -25.66
C ILE A 176 -19.11 -30.40 -27.06
N SER A 177 -19.26 -29.16 -27.50
CA SER A 177 -19.79 -28.82 -28.82
C SER A 177 -18.92 -29.39 -29.96
N GLU A 178 -17.59 -29.35 -29.81
CA GLU A 178 -16.66 -29.97 -30.75
C GLU A 178 -16.85 -31.49 -30.82
N CYS A 179 -16.99 -32.16 -29.66
CA CYS A 179 -17.26 -33.59 -29.59
C CYS A 179 -18.59 -33.96 -30.28
N LEU A 180 -19.67 -33.22 -30.04
CA LEU A 180 -20.97 -33.43 -30.70
C LEU A 180 -20.90 -33.19 -32.22
N THR A 181 -20.06 -32.25 -32.66
CA THR A 181 -19.84 -31.98 -34.09
C THR A 181 -19.11 -33.15 -34.75
N GLN A 182 -18.09 -33.71 -34.10
CA GLN A 182 -17.39 -34.90 -34.59
C GLN A 182 -18.29 -36.13 -34.62
N GLN A 183 -19.10 -36.33 -33.56
CA GLN A 183 -20.13 -37.38 -33.51
C GLN A 183 -21.08 -37.29 -34.71
N LYS A 184 -21.54 -36.09 -35.06
CA LYS A 184 -22.41 -35.88 -36.22
C LYS A 184 -21.71 -36.28 -37.53
N LEU A 185 -20.44 -35.91 -37.69
CA LEU A 185 -19.65 -36.22 -38.88
C LEU A 185 -19.44 -37.74 -39.04
N TYR A 186 -19.05 -38.44 -37.96
CA TYR A 186 -18.91 -39.89 -37.99
C TYR A 186 -20.25 -40.60 -38.24
N ARG A 187 -21.36 -40.08 -37.71
CA ARG A 187 -22.68 -40.62 -38.02
C ARG A 187 -23.02 -40.50 -39.50
N GLU A 188 -22.74 -39.35 -40.12
CA GLU A 188 -22.99 -39.13 -41.55
C GLU A 188 -22.12 -40.05 -42.40
N GLU A 189 -20.83 -40.20 -42.06
CA GLU A 189 -19.93 -41.14 -42.73
C GLU A 189 -20.39 -42.59 -42.56
N ALA A 190 -20.80 -43.01 -41.36
CA ALA A 190 -21.30 -44.35 -41.09
C ALA A 190 -22.58 -44.66 -41.90
N ALA A 191 -23.49 -43.68 -42.04
CA ALA A 191 -24.66 -43.83 -42.89
C ALA A 191 -24.27 -44.00 -44.38
N GLU A 192 -23.30 -43.22 -44.89
CA GLU A 192 -22.80 -43.38 -46.26
C GLU A 192 -22.15 -44.75 -46.50
N ARG A 193 -21.50 -45.34 -45.50
CA ARG A 193 -20.92 -46.69 -45.58
C ARG A 193 -22.01 -47.74 -45.71
N LEU A 194 -23.07 -47.65 -44.89
CA LEU A 194 -24.22 -48.54 -44.98
C LEU A 194 -24.97 -48.40 -46.31
N ASP A 195 -25.08 -47.19 -46.87
CA ASP A 195 -25.68 -46.96 -48.19
C ASP A 195 -24.86 -47.59 -49.34
N ARG A 196 -23.57 -47.84 -49.12
CA ARG A 196 -22.67 -48.55 -50.04
C ARG A 196 -22.52 -50.04 -49.71
N GLU A 197 -23.28 -50.54 -48.73
CA GLU A 197 -23.26 -51.95 -48.30
C GLU A 197 -21.86 -52.39 -47.81
N ASP A 198 -21.11 -51.45 -47.23
CA ASP A 198 -19.75 -51.64 -46.68
C ASP A 198 -19.83 -51.83 -45.15
N GLY A 199 -20.02 -53.06 -44.68
CA GLY A 199 -20.21 -53.40 -43.26
C GLY A 199 -18.96 -53.23 -42.42
N ASP A 200 -17.83 -53.78 -42.84
CA ASP A 200 -16.52 -53.62 -42.18
C ASP A 200 -16.10 -52.14 -42.15
N GLY A 201 -16.37 -51.37 -43.22
CA GLY A 201 -16.21 -49.92 -43.23
C GLY A 201 -17.15 -49.19 -42.26
N PHE A 202 -18.41 -49.61 -42.17
CA PHE A 202 -19.37 -49.09 -41.20
C PHE A 202 -18.91 -49.34 -39.76
N CYS A 203 -18.56 -50.58 -39.39
CA CYS A 203 -18.15 -50.93 -38.03
C CYS A 203 -16.92 -50.13 -37.57
N ARG A 204 -15.94 -49.90 -38.44
CA ARG A 204 -14.78 -49.05 -38.12
C ARG A 204 -15.15 -47.58 -37.86
N THR A 205 -16.05 -47.01 -38.67
CA THR A 205 -16.54 -45.64 -38.44
C THR A 205 -17.41 -45.57 -37.20
N ALA A 206 -18.19 -46.63 -36.92
CA ALA A 206 -19.02 -46.77 -35.74
C ALA A 206 -18.19 -46.88 -34.45
N ASP A 207 -17.05 -47.57 -34.47
CA ASP A 207 -16.09 -47.57 -33.36
C ASP A 207 -15.60 -46.14 -33.06
N SER A 208 -15.28 -45.37 -34.10
CA SER A 208 -14.87 -43.97 -33.93
C SER A 208 -16.00 -43.07 -33.39
N LEU A 209 -17.25 -43.37 -33.78
CA LEU A 209 -18.44 -42.72 -33.23
C LEU A 209 -18.64 -43.08 -31.74
N ILE A 210 -18.44 -44.34 -31.37
CA ILE A 210 -18.51 -44.82 -29.98
C ILE A 210 -17.42 -44.15 -29.14
N ASP A 211 -16.18 -44.10 -29.62
CA ASP A 211 -15.07 -43.42 -28.94
C ASP A 211 -15.41 -41.95 -28.60
N GLU A 212 -16.05 -41.22 -29.51
CA GLU A 212 -16.52 -39.85 -29.24
C GLU A 212 -17.66 -39.82 -28.21
N LEU A 213 -18.62 -40.73 -28.28
CA LEU A 213 -19.71 -40.83 -27.31
C LEU A 213 -19.22 -41.18 -25.90
N GLU A 214 -18.17 -41.99 -25.78
CA GLU A 214 -17.53 -42.34 -24.50
C GLU A 214 -16.77 -41.17 -23.88
N ARG A 215 -16.40 -40.16 -24.67
CA ARG A 215 -15.80 -38.92 -24.14
C ARG A 215 -16.81 -38.03 -23.43
N ILE A 216 -18.10 -38.10 -23.78
CA ILE A 216 -19.16 -37.23 -23.25
C ILE A 216 -19.21 -37.25 -21.71
N PRO A 217 -19.29 -38.41 -21.01
CA PRO A 217 -19.29 -38.44 -19.54
C PRO A 217 -18.13 -37.68 -18.90
N ARG A 218 -16.91 -37.84 -19.44
CA ARG A 218 -15.70 -37.18 -18.92
C ARG A 218 -15.70 -35.67 -19.20
N LEU A 219 -16.23 -35.24 -20.35
CA LEU A 219 -16.37 -33.82 -20.67
C LEU A 219 -17.44 -33.15 -19.79
N THR A 220 -18.55 -33.84 -19.54
CA THR A 220 -19.61 -33.40 -18.61
C THR A 220 -19.08 -33.28 -17.18
N GLU A 221 -18.33 -34.27 -16.68
CA GLU A 221 -17.72 -34.22 -15.35
C GLU A 221 -16.80 -32.99 -15.18
N LYS A 222 -15.92 -32.75 -16.16
CA LYS A 222 -15.05 -31.55 -16.15
C LYS A 222 -15.83 -30.23 -16.16
N TYR A 223 -16.94 -30.17 -16.90
CA TYR A 223 -17.81 -29.01 -16.92
C TYR A 223 -18.47 -28.80 -15.55
N GLU A 224 -19.01 -29.86 -14.94
CA GLU A 224 -19.65 -29.79 -13.62
C GLU A 224 -18.67 -29.39 -12.51
N GLU A 225 -17.46 -29.95 -12.51
CA GLU A 225 -16.40 -29.58 -11.57
C GLU A 225 -16.04 -28.09 -11.68
N GLN A 226 -15.92 -27.58 -12.91
CA GLN A 226 -15.60 -26.17 -13.16
C GLN A 226 -16.77 -25.24 -12.78
N ALA A 227 -18.01 -25.66 -13.03
CA ALA A 227 -19.21 -24.91 -12.62
C ALA A 227 -19.34 -24.85 -11.09
N ASP A 228 -19.10 -25.96 -10.39
CA ASP A 228 -19.14 -26.02 -8.92
C ASP A 228 -18.02 -25.20 -8.29
N ALA A 229 -16.81 -25.22 -8.87
CA ALA A 229 -15.72 -24.37 -8.43
C ALA A 229 -16.07 -22.89 -8.60
N PHE A 230 -16.61 -22.52 -9.77
CA PHE A 230 -17.01 -21.15 -10.06
C PHE A 230 -18.11 -20.65 -9.12
N GLY A 231 -19.15 -21.44 -8.87
CA GLY A 231 -20.23 -21.08 -7.94
C GLY A 231 -19.73 -20.83 -6.51
N ARG A 232 -18.84 -21.70 -6.00
CA ARG A 232 -18.24 -21.51 -4.66
C ARG A 232 -17.41 -20.24 -4.56
N GLU A 233 -16.61 -19.92 -5.58
CA GLU A 233 -15.81 -18.70 -5.59
C GLU A 233 -16.67 -17.42 -5.69
N LEU A 234 -17.78 -17.49 -6.43
CA LEU A 234 -18.76 -16.41 -6.48
C LEU A 234 -19.41 -16.16 -5.11
N ASP A 235 -19.79 -17.20 -4.37
CA ASP A 235 -20.36 -17.07 -3.03
C ASP A 235 -19.39 -16.37 -2.06
N VAL A 236 -18.10 -16.68 -2.16
CA VAL A 236 -17.05 -16.00 -1.36
C VAL A 236 -16.94 -14.53 -1.77
N LEU A 237 -16.92 -14.25 -3.07
CA LEU A 237 -16.87 -12.88 -3.58
C LEU A 237 -18.03 -12.03 -3.05
N TRP A 238 -19.26 -12.56 -3.06
CA TRP A 238 -20.43 -11.86 -2.52
C TRP A 238 -20.26 -11.46 -1.05
N GLN A 239 -19.68 -12.34 -0.21
CA GLN A 239 -19.42 -12.04 1.20
C GLN A 239 -18.38 -10.93 1.36
N GLU A 240 -17.27 -11.00 0.61
CA GLU A 240 -16.23 -9.97 0.65
C GLU A 240 -16.76 -8.59 0.23
N TYR A 241 -17.66 -8.54 -0.75
CA TYR A 241 -18.34 -7.32 -1.16
C TYR A 241 -19.17 -6.75 0.00
N GLU A 242 -20.03 -7.55 0.64
CA GLU A 242 -20.86 -7.08 1.76
C GLU A 242 -20.03 -6.50 2.91
N GLU A 243 -18.87 -7.10 3.22
CA GLU A 243 -17.95 -6.60 4.24
C GLU A 243 -17.32 -5.26 3.87
N LYS A 244 -17.03 -5.03 2.57
CA LYS A 244 -16.37 -3.80 2.07
C LYS A 244 -17.33 -2.65 1.81
N LYS A 245 -18.63 -2.83 2.02
CA LYS A 245 -19.66 -1.80 1.77
C LYS A 245 -19.38 -0.48 2.50
N GLU A 246 -18.89 -0.53 3.74
CA GLU A 246 -18.62 0.68 4.54
C GLU A 246 -17.42 1.50 4.02
N ASP A 247 -16.56 0.89 3.19
CA ASP A 247 -15.35 1.52 2.66
C ASP A 247 -15.54 2.16 1.27
N LEU A 248 -16.71 1.95 0.65
CA LEU A 248 -17.05 2.47 -0.67
C LEU A 248 -18.17 3.52 -0.58
N SER A 249 -18.14 4.52 -1.47
CA SER A 249 -19.28 5.42 -1.61
C SER A 249 -20.48 4.69 -2.21
N GLU A 250 -21.69 5.13 -1.84
CA GLU A 250 -22.94 4.52 -2.34
C GLU A 250 -23.00 4.43 -3.88
N PRO A 251 -22.59 5.44 -4.67
CA PRO A 251 -22.60 5.33 -6.14
C PRO A 251 -21.66 4.24 -6.67
N VAL A 252 -20.46 4.13 -6.09
CA VAL A 252 -19.46 3.12 -6.48
C VAL A 252 -19.96 1.72 -6.10
N TRP A 253 -20.47 1.57 -4.88
CA TRP A 253 -21.08 0.34 -4.41
C TRP A 253 -22.21 -0.14 -5.33
N GLN A 254 -23.15 0.73 -5.67
CA GLN A 254 -24.27 0.39 -6.55
C GLN A 254 -23.79 -0.02 -7.96
N ALA A 255 -22.76 0.64 -8.49
CA ALA A 255 -22.19 0.28 -9.78
C ALA A 255 -21.60 -1.14 -9.76
N PHE A 256 -20.84 -1.50 -8.73
CA PHE A 256 -20.31 -2.86 -8.57
C PHE A 256 -21.41 -3.90 -8.37
N MET A 257 -22.41 -3.61 -7.53
CA MET A 257 -23.54 -4.51 -7.29
C MET A 257 -24.31 -4.81 -8.56
N GLN A 258 -24.49 -3.81 -9.44
CA GLN A 258 -25.12 -4.00 -10.74
C GLN A 258 -24.32 -5.00 -11.59
N GLU A 259 -22.99 -4.89 -11.62
CA GLU A 259 -22.13 -5.78 -12.40
C GLU A 259 -22.09 -7.18 -11.78
N LEU A 260 -22.11 -7.32 -10.45
CA LEU A 260 -22.10 -8.61 -9.76
C LEU A 260 -23.41 -9.39 -9.94
N GLU A 261 -24.56 -8.69 -10.04
CA GLU A 261 -25.85 -9.33 -10.36
C GLU A 261 -25.84 -9.99 -11.75
N GLU A 262 -25.05 -9.49 -12.69
CA GLU A 262 -24.88 -10.11 -14.01
C GLU A 262 -24.14 -11.46 -13.92
N TYR A 263 -23.22 -11.62 -12.96
CA TYR A 263 -22.60 -12.92 -12.68
C TYR A 263 -23.61 -13.92 -12.15
N ARG A 264 -24.52 -13.47 -11.27
CA ARG A 264 -25.61 -14.31 -10.76
C ARG A 264 -26.56 -14.74 -11.88
N SER A 265 -26.94 -13.81 -12.76
CA SER A 265 -27.76 -14.14 -13.93
C SER A 265 -27.06 -15.13 -14.86
N TYR A 266 -25.73 -15.03 -15.01
CA TYR A 266 -24.95 -16.00 -15.76
C TYR A 266 -24.99 -17.37 -15.10
N THR A 267 -24.82 -17.47 -13.78
CA THR A 267 -24.90 -18.77 -13.07
C THR A 267 -26.31 -19.38 -13.12
N ASP A 268 -27.37 -18.57 -13.12
CA ASP A 268 -28.74 -19.07 -13.29
C ASP A 268 -28.94 -19.68 -14.68
N LYS A 269 -28.48 -18.98 -15.74
CA LYS A 269 -28.49 -19.51 -17.12
C LYS A 269 -27.55 -20.68 -17.30
N ASP A 270 -26.44 -20.68 -16.57
CA ASP A 270 -25.54 -21.82 -16.53
C ASP A 270 -26.20 -23.02 -15.83
N GLY A 271 -27.05 -22.82 -14.83
CA GLY A 271 -27.89 -23.88 -14.25
C GLY A 271 -28.78 -24.56 -15.29
N GLU A 272 -29.36 -23.80 -16.22
CA GLU A 272 -30.10 -24.36 -17.36
C GLU A 272 -29.18 -25.15 -18.32
N ARG A 273 -28.02 -24.58 -18.67
CA ARG A 273 -27.02 -25.26 -19.52
C ARG A 273 -26.48 -26.53 -18.87
N ARG A 274 -26.29 -26.52 -17.55
CA ARG A 274 -25.85 -27.66 -16.76
C ARG A 274 -26.85 -28.80 -16.81
N MET A 275 -28.14 -28.52 -16.73
CA MET A 275 -29.17 -29.55 -16.95
C MET A 275 -29.10 -30.15 -18.36
N GLN A 276 -28.84 -29.33 -19.38
CA GLN A 276 -28.69 -29.79 -20.76
C GLN A 276 -27.43 -30.65 -20.95
N VAL A 277 -26.29 -30.22 -20.38
CA VAL A 277 -25.02 -30.97 -20.42
C VAL A 277 -25.13 -32.30 -19.66
N ALA A 278 -25.78 -32.32 -18.50
CA ALA A 278 -26.01 -33.53 -17.73
C ALA A 278 -26.90 -34.54 -18.48
N ALA A 279 -27.88 -34.06 -19.26
CA ALA A 279 -28.75 -34.91 -20.07
C ALA A 279 -28.02 -35.63 -21.21
N LEU A 280 -26.85 -35.14 -21.66
CA LEU A 280 -26.06 -35.80 -22.71
C LEU A 280 -25.49 -37.16 -22.28
N VAL A 281 -25.24 -37.36 -20.99
CA VAL A 281 -24.62 -38.59 -20.46
C VAL A 281 -25.51 -39.83 -20.62
N PRO A 282 -26.78 -39.85 -20.16
CA PRO A 282 -27.65 -40.99 -20.41
C PRO A 282 -27.96 -41.18 -21.90
N GLN A 283 -28.06 -40.07 -22.65
CA GLN A 283 -28.31 -40.14 -24.09
C GLN A 283 -27.10 -40.73 -24.85
N SER A 284 -25.86 -40.41 -24.46
CA SER A 284 -24.68 -40.97 -25.11
C SER A 284 -24.59 -42.48 -24.94
N ARG A 285 -24.94 -43.00 -23.76
CA ARG A 285 -25.03 -44.45 -23.50
C ARG A 285 -26.06 -45.13 -24.39
N GLU A 286 -27.25 -44.56 -24.51
CA GLU A 286 -28.30 -45.09 -25.40
C GLU A 286 -27.83 -45.14 -26.87
N ARG A 287 -27.04 -44.15 -27.30
CA ARG A 287 -26.50 -44.11 -28.66
C ARG A 287 -25.34 -45.08 -28.87
N ILE A 288 -24.52 -45.35 -27.85
CA ILE A 288 -23.51 -46.41 -27.89
C ILE A 288 -24.19 -47.77 -28.06
N ASP A 289 -25.17 -48.10 -27.21
CA ASP A 289 -25.90 -49.38 -27.25
C ASP A 289 -26.55 -49.63 -28.62
N LEU A 290 -27.15 -48.59 -29.22
CA LEU A 290 -27.72 -48.66 -30.56
C LEU A 290 -26.65 -48.91 -31.62
N THR A 291 -25.53 -48.20 -31.56
CA THR A 291 -24.44 -48.29 -32.54
C THR A 291 -23.79 -49.68 -32.50
N GLU A 292 -23.52 -50.21 -31.32
CA GLU A 292 -23.00 -51.57 -31.12
C GLU A 292 -23.99 -52.65 -31.58
N ALA A 293 -25.30 -52.44 -31.38
CA ALA A 293 -26.32 -53.35 -31.87
C ALA A 293 -26.32 -53.41 -33.41
N VAL A 294 -26.26 -52.25 -34.08
CA VAL A 294 -26.22 -52.17 -35.54
C VAL A 294 -24.91 -52.74 -36.09
N CYS A 295 -23.76 -52.56 -35.42
CA CYS A 295 -22.49 -53.19 -35.82
C CYS A 295 -22.59 -54.71 -35.84
N ARG A 296 -23.16 -55.31 -34.78
CA ARG A 296 -23.40 -56.76 -34.74
C ARG A 296 -24.32 -57.23 -35.86
N GLU A 297 -25.38 -56.48 -36.17
CA GLU A 297 -26.26 -56.81 -37.29
C GLU A 297 -25.53 -56.71 -38.65
N ALA A 298 -24.66 -55.71 -38.83
CA ALA A 298 -23.84 -55.56 -40.03
C ALA A 298 -22.85 -56.73 -40.20
N GLU A 299 -22.18 -57.13 -39.12
CA GLU A 299 -21.27 -58.29 -39.10
C GLU A 299 -22.01 -59.60 -39.41
N GLU A 300 -23.21 -59.80 -38.85
CA GLU A 300 -24.05 -60.97 -39.14
C GLU A 300 -24.46 -61.03 -40.63
N VAL A 301 -24.78 -59.87 -41.23
CA VAL A 301 -25.10 -59.78 -42.67
C VAL A 301 -23.87 -60.07 -43.53
N GLU A 302 -22.70 -59.52 -43.21
CA GLU A 302 -21.46 -59.83 -43.94
C GLU A 302 -21.08 -61.31 -43.82
N GLU A 303 -21.18 -61.89 -42.61
CA GLU A 303 -20.90 -63.31 -42.40
C GLU A 303 -21.86 -64.20 -43.20
N TYR A 304 -23.15 -63.84 -43.24
CA TYR A 304 -24.16 -64.55 -44.04
C TYR A 304 -23.84 -64.48 -45.54
N ILE A 305 -23.51 -63.30 -46.07
CA ILE A 305 -23.15 -63.12 -47.49
C ILE A 305 -21.88 -63.93 -47.81
N ALA A 306 -20.88 -63.91 -46.94
CA ALA A 306 -19.62 -64.64 -47.15
C ALA A 306 -19.78 -66.17 -47.10
N GLN A 307 -20.76 -66.68 -46.36
CA GLN A 307 -21.05 -68.12 -46.22
C GLN A 307 -22.14 -68.62 -47.17
N TRP A 308 -22.75 -67.73 -47.97
CA TRP A 308 -23.85 -68.09 -48.84
C TRP A 308 -23.38 -68.95 -50.03
N GLU A 309 -24.06 -70.07 -50.24
CA GLU A 309 -23.90 -70.93 -51.42
C GLU A 309 -25.28 -71.03 -52.11
N PRO A 310 -25.35 -70.90 -53.45
CA PRO A 310 -26.61 -71.05 -54.19
C PRO A 310 -27.14 -72.49 -54.11
N ASP A 311 -28.44 -72.65 -53.88
CA ASP A 311 -29.08 -73.97 -53.85
C ASP A 311 -29.26 -74.53 -55.29
N ASP A 312 -29.47 -73.66 -56.28
CA ASP A 312 -29.55 -73.97 -57.73
C ASP A 312 -28.79 -72.93 -58.62
N GLU A 313 -28.46 -73.27 -59.88
CA GLU A 313 -27.70 -72.39 -60.82
C GLU A 313 -28.37 -71.02 -61.14
N GLU A 314 -29.65 -70.86 -60.83
CA GLU A 314 -30.43 -69.64 -61.08
C GLU A 314 -30.66 -68.78 -59.81
N ASP A 315 -30.17 -69.20 -58.64
CA ASP A 315 -30.31 -68.43 -57.41
C ASP A 315 -29.33 -67.24 -57.38
N GLU A 316 -29.87 -66.03 -57.24
CA GLU A 316 -29.11 -64.79 -57.02
C GLU A 316 -29.44 -64.24 -55.61
N LEU A 317 -28.41 -63.91 -54.84
CA LEU A 317 -28.57 -63.31 -53.52
C LEU A 317 -28.90 -61.81 -53.63
N ASP A 318 -30.04 -61.38 -53.07
CA ASP A 318 -30.38 -59.95 -52.96
C ASP A 318 -29.69 -59.35 -51.72
N GLU A 319 -28.40 -59.03 -51.85
CA GLU A 319 -27.60 -58.40 -50.79
C GLU A 319 -28.25 -57.11 -50.28
N SER A 320 -28.80 -56.30 -51.18
CA SER A 320 -29.52 -55.08 -50.81
C SER A 320 -30.74 -55.34 -49.92
N ALA A 321 -31.44 -56.47 -50.07
CA ALA A 321 -32.52 -56.84 -49.15
C ALA A 321 -32.03 -57.20 -47.75
N LEU A 322 -30.83 -57.77 -47.63
CA LEU A 322 -30.19 -58.12 -46.35
C LEU A 322 -29.69 -56.88 -45.60
N TRP A 323 -29.23 -55.85 -46.31
CA TRP A 323 -28.74 -54.59 -45.71
C TRP A 323 -29.86 -53.62 -45.28
N ARG A 324 -31.06 -53.72 -45.87
CA ARG A 324 -32.21 -52.84 -45.55
C ARG A 324 -32.59 -52.78 -44.05
N PRO A 325 -32.63 -53.89 -43.30
CA PRO A 325 -32.85 -53.86 -41.85
C PRO A 325 -31.78 -53.06 -41.11
N VAL A 326 -30.49 -53.30 -41.40
CA VAL A 326 -29.34 -52.61 -40.78
C VAL A 326 -29.42 -51.10 -41.03
N GLN A 327 -29.64 -50.70 -42.29
CA GLN A 327 -29.85 -49.30 -42.68
C GLN A 327 -31.05 -48.68 -41.95
N ARG A 328 -32.16 -49.41 -41.81
CA ARG A 328 -33.36 -48.91 -41.11
C ARG A 328 -33.08 -48.72 -39.62
N HIS A 329 -32.41 -49.68 -38.98
CA HIS A 329 -32.09 -49.58 -37.55
C HIS A 329 -31.12 -48.43 -37.29
N PHE A 330 -30.05 -48.29 -38.07
CA PHE A 330 -29.16 -47.12 -37.98
C PHE A 330 -29.87 -45.80 -38.32
N GLY A 331 -30.85 -45.85 -39.22
CA GLY A 331 -31.70 -44.70 -39.56
C GLY A 331 -32.50 -44.13 -38.37
N THR A 332 -32.68 -44.91 -37.29
CA THR A 332 -33.30 -44.42 -36.04
C THR A 332 -32.33 -43.64 -35.15
N TYR A 333 -31.04 -43.60 -35.49
CA TYR A 333 -30.04 -42.85 -34.73
C TYR A 333 -30.32 -41.35 -34.78
N GLU A 334 -30.53 -40.76 -33.60
CA GLU A 334 -30.66 -39.32 -33.42
C GLU A 334 -29.34 -38.73 -32.92
N VAL A 335 -28.83 -37.74 -33.67
CA VAL A 335 -27.62 -37.00 -33.32
C VAL A 335 -27.87 -36.22 -32.03
N LEU A 336 -26.94 -36.32 -31.09
CA LEU A 336 -27.00 -35.52 -29.87
C LEU A 336 -26.77 -34.05 -30.22
N THR A 337 -27.64 -33.18 -29.72
CA THR A 337 -27.55 -31.74 -29.98
C THR A 337 -27.43 -30.99 -28.67
N PHE A 338 -26.52 -30.02 -28.64
CA PHE A 338 -26.46 -29.03 -27.58
C PHE A 338 -27.05 -27.71 -28.12
N PRO A 339 -28.18 -27.22 -27.58
CA PRO A 339 -28.90 -26.07 -28.15
C PRO A 339 -28.16 -24.73 -28.01
N ALA A 340 -27.23 -24.63 -27.05
CA ALA A 340 -26.54 -23.38 -26.77
C ALA A 340 -25.25 -23.27 -27.58
N GLU A 341 -25.05 -22.12 -28.22
CA GLU A 341 -23.74 -21.77 -28.77
C GLU A 341 -22.74 -21.64 -27.61
N ALA A 342 -21.61 -22.33 -27.74
CA ALA A 342 -20.58 -22.40 -26.71
C ALA A 342 -19.33 -21.65 -27.12
N GLY A 343 -18.64 -21.07 -26.14
CA GLY A 343 -17.30 -20.51 -26.34
C GLY A 343 -17.27 -19.05 -26.78
N ILE A 344 -16.09 -18.43 -26.57
CA ILE A 344 -15.76 -17.10 -27.06
C ILE A 344 -15.42 -17.19 -28.54
N GLN A 345 -16.07 -16.35 -29.37
CA GLN A 345 -15.99 -16.42 -30.83
C GLN A 345 -14.74 -15.72 -31.38
N ASP A 346 -14.38 -14.54 -30.84
CA ASP A 346 -13.20 -13.81 -31.28
C ASP A 346 -11.96 -14.21 -30.47
N LYS A 347 -11.32 -15.31 -30.89
CA LYS A 347 -10.11 -15.85 -30.22
C LYS A 347 -8.92 -14.89 -30.27
N GLU A 348 -8.84 -14.00 -31.26
CA GLU A 348 -7.76 -13.02 -31.36
C GLU A 348 -7.90 -11.97 -30.26
N LYS A 349 -9.09 -11.38 -30.11
CA LYS A 349 -9.37 -10.43 -29.03
C LYS A 349 -9.32 -11.08 -27.65
N GLU A 350 -9.81 -12.31 -27.50
CA GLU A 350 -9.63 -13.10 -26.27
C GLU A 350 -8.15 -13.20 -25.89
N GLY A 351 -7.28 -13.51 -26.86
CA GLY A 351 -5.83 -13.58 -26.67
C GLY A 351 -5.16 -12.24 -26.36
N LEU A 352 -5.68 -11.12 -26.88
CA LEU A 352 -5.23 -9.78 -26.50
C LEU A 352 -5.61 -9.43 -25.06
N LEU A 353 -6.85 -9.70 -24.66
CA LEU A 353 -7.30 -9.47 -23.28
C LEU A 353 -6.50 -10.33 -22.30
N ASN A 354 -6.27 -11.61 -22.61
CA ASN A 354 -5.43 -12.47 -21.77
C ASN A 354 -3.98 -11.97 -21.65
N ARG A 355 -3.41 -11.39 -22.72
CA ARG A 355 -2.08 -10.76 -22.66
C ARG A 355 -2.03 -9.56 -21.72
N LEU A 356 -3.05 -8.69 -21.74
CA LEU A 356 -3.12 -7.54 -20.81
C LEU A 356 -3.15 -7.99 -19.35
N ARG A 357 -3.90 -9.05 -19.07
CA ARG A 357 -3.97 -9.65 -17.73
C ARG A 357 -2.60 -10.16 -17.28
N GLU A 358 -1.93 -10.92 -18.14
CA GLU A 358 -0.59 -11.43 -17.85
C GLU A 358 0.47 -10.33 -17.72
N MET A 359 0.26 -9.15 -18.31
CA MET A 359 1.17 -8.01 -18.14
C MET A 359 1.18 -7.49 -16.70
N ALA A 360 0.05 -7.55 -16.00
CA ALA A 360 -0.02 -7.16 -14.58
C ALA A 360 0.87 -8.05 -13.69
N ASP A 361 1.13 -9.29 -14.11
CA ASP A 361 1.98 -10.25 -13.40
C ASP A 361 3.48 -10.14 -13.76
N ARG A 362 3.84 -9.34 -14.78
CA ARG A 362 5.24 -9.13 -15.21
C ARG A 362 5.82 -7.91 -14.49
N GLY A 363 7.05 -8.04 -13.99
CA GLY A 363 7.71 -7.04 -13.11
C GLY A 363 7.37 -5.59 -13.45
N ILE A 364 6.66 -4.92 -12.54
CA ILE A 364 5.91 -3.67 -12.78
C ILE A 364 6.82 -2.53 -13.24
N LEU A 365 8.05 -2.45 -12.76
CA LEU A 365 9.00 -1.42 -13.19
C LEU A 365 9.27 -1.45 -14.70
N SER A 366 9.36 -2.65 -15.30
CA SER A 366 9.55 -2.77 -16.76
C SER A 366 8.34 -2.26 -17.56
N LEU A 367 7.18 -2.22 -16.91
CA LEU A 367 5.94 -1.75 -17.52
C LEU A 367 5.82 -0.24 -17.46
N VAL A 368 6.25 0.40 -16.36
CA VAL A 368 5.96 1.81 -16.07
C VAL A 368 7.16 2.76 -16.14
N LEU A 369 8.40 2.25 -16.18
CA LEU A 369 9.56 3.13 -16.26
C LEU A 369 9.73 3.72 -17.68
N PRO A 370 10.17 4.98 -17.79
CA PRO A 370 10.67 5.53 -19.03
C PRO A 370 11.84 4.69 -19.59
N ALA A 371 11.98 4.62 -20.91
CA ALA A 371 12.95 3.73 -21.57
C ALA A 371 14.41 3.98 -21.18
N ASP A 372 14.77 5.23 -20.83
CA ASP A 372 16.12 5.63 -20.46
C ASP A 372 16.29 5.85 -18.94
N ALA A 373 15.30 5.43 -18.14
CA ALA A 373 15.36 5.60 -16.69
C ALA A 373 16.49 4.75 -16.07
N LYS A 374 17.32 5.39 -15.25
CA LYS A 374 18.30 4.69 -14.42
C LYS A 374 17.68 4.40 -13.07
N VAL A 375 17.71 3.13 -12.66
CA VAL A 375 17.24 2.72 -11.36
C VAL A 375 18.43 2.62 -10.40
N SER A 376 18.38 3.35 -9.29
CA SER A 376 19.37 3.25 -8.21
C SER A 376 19.31 1.87 -7.55
N SER A 377 20.49 1.33 -7.25
CA SER A 377 20.67 0.12 -6.43
C SER A 377 21.24 0.45 -5.04
N GLY A 378 21.13 1.71 -4.62
CA GLY A 378 21.61 2.20 -3.34
C GLY A 378 21.08 1.36 -2.18
N LEU A 379 21.96 1.14 -1.21
CA LEU A 379 21.63 0.44 0.02
C LEU A 379 21.17 1.45 1.06
N LEU A 380 19.99 1.20 1.61
CA LEU A 380 19.34 2.00 2.63
C LEU A 380 19.53 1.36 4.02
N PRO A 381 19.34 2.13 5.12
CA PRO A 381 19.67 1.69 6.46
C PRO A 381 18.74 0.57 6.91
N ALA A 382 19.31 -0.48 7.50
CA ALA A 382 18.52 -1.64 7.95
C ALA A 382 18.95 -2.18 9.32
N GLU A 383 20.24 -2.34 9.60
CA GLU A 383 20.64 -3.12 10.80
C GLU A 383 20.91 -2.29 12.06
N ASN A 384 21.01 -0.96 11.99
CA ASN A 384 21.30 -0.11 13.17
C ASN A 384 20.57 1.24 13.17
N SER A 385 19.59 1.42 12.29
CA SER A 385 18.86 2.69 12.17
C SER A 385 17.92 2.93 13.38
N PRO A 386 17.52 4.17 13.66
CA PRO A 386 16.54 4.49 14.70
C PRO A 386 15.33 3.56 14.74
N SER A 387 14.73 3.24 13.59
CA SER A 387 13.55 2.37 13.50
C SER A 387 13.78 0.92 13.93
N HIS A 388 15.03 0.44 13.91
CA HIS A 388 15.40 -0.92 14.33
C HIS A 388 16.02 -0.95 15.74
N ARG A 389 16.70 0.14 16.13
CA ARG A 389 17.37 0.29 17.42
C ARG A 389 16.38 0.60 18.55
N GLU A 390 15.39 1.43 18.27
CA GLU A 390 14.44 1.92 19.27
C GLU A 390 13.17 1.07 19.33
N THR A 391 12.66 0.85 20.54
CA THR A 391 11.35 0.20 20.71
C THR A 391 10.27 1.25 20.83
N TYR A 392 9.39 1.34 19.83
CA TYR A 392 8.22 2.21 19.85
C TYR A 392 6.92 1.41 19.71
N LYS A 393 5.80 1.99 20.16
CA LYS A 393 4.48 1.40 19.89
C LYS A 393 3.75 2.24 18.85
N GLU A 394 3.22 1.55 17.84
CA GLU A 394 2.28 2.16 16.91
C GLU A 394 1.05 2.68 17.65
N ASP A 395 0.49 3.79 17.16
CA ASP A 395 -0.69 4.49 17.70
C ASP A 395 -0.55 5.08 19.12
N GLU A 396 0.63 5.07 19.74
CA GLU A 396 0.87 5.85 20.97
C GLU A 396 0.82 7.37 20.72
N LEU A 397 1.26 7.80 19.53
CA LEU A 397 1.07 9.17 19.09
C LEU A 397 -0.41 9.42 18.78
N LYS A 398 -1.10 10.10 19.70
CA LYS A 398 -2.43 10.70 19.46
C LYS A 398 -2.35 11.94 18.56
N ALA A 399 -1.51 11.90 17.54
CA ALA A 399 -1.36 12.99 16.60
C ALA A 399 -2.58 13.04 15.69
N GLY A 400 -3.22 14.21 15.62
CA GLY A 400 -4.31 14.45 14.66
C GLY A 400 -3.79 14.42 13.22
N LEU A 401 -4.71 14.23 12.27
CA LEU A 401 -4.38 14.12 10.84
C LEU A 401 -3.55 15.29 10.32
N LEU A 402 -3.78 16.51 10.85
CA LEU A 402 -2.98 17.68 10.49
C LEU A 402 -1.48 17.49 10.79
N LYS A 403 -1.10 16.98 11.96
CA LYS A 403 0.33 16.77 12.29
C LYS A 403 0.97 15.73 11.38
N LYS A 404 0.21 14.73 10.97
CA LYS A 404 0.64 13.71 10.01
C LYS A 404 0.83 14.29 8.61
N ALA A 405 -0.11 15.13 8.16
CA ALA A 405 0.02 15.88 6.92
C ALA A 405 1.26 16.78 6.92
N LEU A 406 1.52 17.50 8.01
CA LEU A 406 2.74 18.32 8.16
C LEU A 406 4.01 17.47 8.13
N THR A 407 3.99 16.25 8.69
CA THR A 407 5.15 15.34 8.64
C THR A 407 5.39 14.82 7.23
N ALA A 408 4.33 14.51 6.48
CA ALA A 408 4.44 14.10 5.08
C ALA A 408 4.94 15.24 4.19
N GLU A 409 4.43 16.47 4.38
CA GLU A 409 4.89 17.67 3.67
C GLU A 409 6.35 18.00 4.01
N TYR A 410 6.76 17.81 5.27
CA TYR A 410 8.16 17.90 5.68
C TYR A 410 9.05 16.89 4.91
N CYS A 411 8.62 15.63 4.77
CA CYS A 411 9.36 14.64 3.98
C CYS A 411 9.47 15.07 2.51
N GLN A 412 8.39 15.60 1.93
CA GLN A 412 8.38 16.13 0.56
C GLN A 412 9.40 17.27 0.38
N VAL A 413 9.66 18.09 1.40
CA VAL A 413 10.63 19.19 1.28
C VAL A 413 12.08 18.69 1.33
N PHE A 414 12.38 17.77 2.24
CA PHE A 414 13.76 17.46 2.63
C PHE A 414 14.30 16.15 2.07
N LEU A 415 13.42 15.21 1.71
CA LEU A 415 13.83 13.89 1.24
C LEU A 415 13.77 13.80 -0.28
N SER A 416 14.72 13.09 -0.84
CA SER A 416 14.79 12.80 -2.27
C SER A 416 13.83 11.68 -2.69
N HIS A 417 13.52 11.65 -3.98
CA HIS A 417 12.65 10.66 -4.60
C HIS A 417 13.08 10.35 -6.04
N PHE A 418 12.47 9.34 -6.67
CA PHE A 418 12.81 8.89 -8.02
C PHE A 418 12.90 10.00 -9.08
N CYS A 419 11.96 10.94 -9.09
CA CYS A 419 11.93 12.02 -10.09
C CYS A 419 12.96 13.14 -9.85
N ASP A 420 13.79 13.05 -8.81
CA ASP A 420 14.81 14.06 -8.55
C ASP A 420 15.98 13.95 -9.52
N THR A 421 16.49 15.10 -9.95
CA THR A 421 17.60 15.20 -10.91
C THR A 421 18.98 15.16 -10.25
N LYS A 422 19.04 14.98 -8.93
CA LYS A 422 20.29 14.97 -8.17
C LYS A 422 20.91 13.57 -8.22
N GLU A 423 22.19 13.48 -8.59
CA GLU A 423 22.96 12.24 -8.47
C GLU A 423 23.30 12.00 -6.98
N LYS A 424 22.37 11.40 -6.24
CA LYS A 424 22.53 10.91 -4.87
C LYS A 424 22.36 9.39 -4.85
N GLU A 425 23.13 8.68 -4.03
CA GLU A 425 22.96 7.24 -3.82
C GLU A 425 23.11 6.94 -2.31
N PRO A 426 22.08 6.40 -1.63
CA PRO A 426 20.76 6.04 -2.14
C PRO A 426 19.88 7.25 -2.52
N ALA A 427 18.96 7.05 -3.45
CA ALA A 427 18.20 8.09 -4.15
C ALA A 427 16.71 8.16 -3.78
N TYR A 428 16.12 7.08 -3.27
CA TYR A 428 14.67 6.92 -3.16
C TYR A 428 14.20 6.99 -1.70
N GLU A 429 14.49 8.11 -1.07
CA GLU A 429 14.30 8.29 0.37
C GLU A 429 12.82 8.36 0.76
N MET A 430 11.98 9.05 -0.02
CA MET A 430 10.53 9.07 0.24
C MET A 430 9.91 7.67 0.07
N GLU A 431 10.37 6.91 -0.92
CA GLU A 431 9.95 5.54 -1.19
C GLU A 431 10.40 4.60 -0.06
N TYR A 432 11.60 4.80 0.49
CA TYR A 432 12.04 4.10 1.71
C TYR A 432 11.13 4.42 2.89
N VAL A 433 10.77 5.69 3.11
CA VAL A 433 9.87 6.04 4.22
C VAL A 433 8.51 5.31 4.07
N LEU A 434 8.01 5.12 2.84
CA LEU A 434 6.80 4.35 2.58
C LEU A 434 6.96 2.84 2.86
N PHE A 435 8.04 2.20 2.40
CA PHE A 435 8.13 0.73 2.35
C PHE A 435 9.22 0.10 3.22
N GLY A 436 10.24 0.85 3.62
CA GLY A 436 11.31 0.45 4.53
C GLY A 436 12.14 -0.73 4.03
N GLN A 437 12.33 -0.88 2.72
CA GLN A 437 13.18 -1.94 2.16
C GLN A 437 14.63 -1.46 2.08
N GLU A 438 15.58 -2.39 2.16
CA GLU A 438 17.01 -2.07 2.21
C GLU A 438 17.60 -1.64 0.86
N ILE A 439 16.84 -1.79 -0.23
CA ILE A 439 17.31 -1.55 -1.60
C ILE A 439 16.37 -0.56 -2.28
N ASP A 440 16.95 0.50 -2.84
CA ASP A 440 16.26 1.53 -3.61
C ASP A 440 15.28 0.93 -4.64
N GLU A 441 15.77 0.08 -5.56
CA GLU A 441 14.95 -0.58 -6.58
C GLU A 441 13.69 -1.27 -5.99
N THR A 442 13.82 -1.89 -4.81
CA THR A 442 12.67 -2.57 -4.18
C THR A 442 11.66 -1.57 -3.64
N ASN A 443 12.12 -0.47 -3.03
CA ASN A 443 11.22 0.61 -2.60
C ASN A 443 10.50 1.24 -3.79
N LEU A 444 11.21 1.50 -4.89
CA LEU A 444 10.61 2.04 -6.11
C LEU A 444 9.57 1.08 -6.72
N ALA A 445 9.87 -0.22 -6.77
CA ALA A 445 8.94 -1.23 -7.28
C ALA A 445 7.63 -1.25 -6.48
N ARG A 446 7.72 -1.22 -5.14
CA ARG A 446 6.54 -1.20 -4.27
C ARG A 446 5.77 0.12 -4.36
N THR A 447 6.47 1.24 -4.57
CA THR A 447 5.84 2.53 -4.83
C THR A 447 5.07 2.52 -6.16
N ALA A 448 5.66 1.96 -7.21
CA ALA A 448 5.00 1.80 -8.51
C ALA A 448 3.77 0.87 -8.41
N GLU A 449 3.86 -0.22 -7.64
CA GLU A 449 2.71 -1.10 -7.32
C GLU A 449 1.56 -0.36 -6.64
N LEU A 450 1.86 0.43 -5.61
CA LEU A 450 0.84 1.20 -4.89
C LEU A 450 0.21 2.27 -5.77
N LEU A 451 1.03 2.99 -6.55
CA LEU A 451 0.55 3.96 -7.53
C LEU A 451 -0.38 3.30 -8.55
N LEU A 452 0.04 2.17 -9.13
CA LEU A 452 -0.75 1.45 -10.12
C LEU A 452 -2.08 0.99 -9.54
N LEU A 453 -2.08 0.41 -8.33
CA LEU A 453 -3.29 -0.04 -7.65
C LEU A 453 -4.27 1.13 -7.41
N VAL A 454 -3.78 2.25 -6.89
CA VAL A 454 -4.61 3.44 -6.60
C VAL A 454 -5.15 4.04 -7.91
N ARG A 455 -4.30 4.16 -8.94
CA ARG A 455 -4.70 4.71 -10.24
C ARG A 455 -5.69 3.80 -10.97
N GLU A 456 -5.48 2.49 -10.94
CA GLU A 456 -6.39 1.48 -11.49
C GLU A 456 -7.78 1.62 -10.85
N GLY A 457 -7.85 1.72 -9.52
CA GLY A 457 -9.09 1.93 -8.78
C GLY A 457 -9.81 3.23 -9.13
N MET A 458 -9.07 4.34 -9.19
CA MET A 458 -9.61 5.65 -9.59
C MET A 458 -10.14 5.64 -11.02
N ASN A 459 -9.39 5.03 -11.94
CA ASN A 459 -9.75 4.92 -13.34
C ASN A 459 -10.98 4.02 -13.52
N LEU A 460 -11.10 2.94 -12.73
CA LEU A 460 -12.28 2.08 -12.74
C LEU A 460 -13.52 2.81 -12.20
N ILE A 461 -13.41 3.52 -11.08
CA ILE A 461 -14.50 4.34 -10.53
C ILE A 461 -14.98 5.35 -11.58
N HIS A 462 -14.05 5.99 -12.29
CA HIS A 462 -14.37 6.89 -13.39
C HIS A 462 -15.14 6.18 -14.51
N ILE A 463 -14.69 5.01 -14.97
CA ILE A 463 -15.40 4.23 -16.01
C ILE A 463 -16.81 3.82 -15.54
N LEU A 464 -16.95 3.34 -14.31
CA LEU A 464 -18.25 2.93 -13.74
C LEU A 464 -19.26 4.10 -13.69
N GLY A 465 -18.76 5.33 -13.52
CA GLY A 465 -19.54 6.56 -13.59
C GLY A 465 -19.85 7.06 -15.01
N ASP A 466 -19.18 6.54 -16.05
CA ASP A 466 -19.30 7.02 -17.44
C ASP A 466 -20.08 6.04 -18.33
N MET A 467 -21.36 6.34 -18.55
CA MET A 467 -22.26 5.53 -19.40
C MET A 467 -21.74 5.31 -20.82
N GLU A 468 -20.98 6.26 -21.37
CA GLU A 468 -20.42 6.13 -22.71
C GLU A 468 -19.31 5.09 -22.74
N LYS A 469 -18.37 5.13 -21.79
CA LYS A 469 -17.30 4.13 -21.67
C LYS A 469 -17.85 2.74 -21.37
N ARG A 470 -18.86 2.63 -20.51
CA ARG A 470 -19.57 1.36 -20.24
C ARG A 470 -20.21 0.79 -21.52
N SER A 471 -20.82 1.63 -22.35
CA SER A 471 -21.40 1.22 -23.63
C SER A 471 -20.34 0.75 -24.63
N GLN A 472 -19.19 1.44 -24.70
CA GLN A 472 -18.06 1.04 -25.54
C GLN A 472 -17.50 -0.32 -25.10
N ALA A 473 -17.26 -0.51 -23.80
CA ALA A 473 -16.81 -1.79 -23.24
C ALA A 473 -17.80 -2.92 -23.54
N ARG A 474 -19.11 -2.66 -23.41
CA ARG A 474 -20.16 -3.64 -23.72
C ARG A 474 -20.21 -4.00 -25.21
N THR A 475 -19.96 -3.03 -26.08
CA THR A 475 -19.88 -3.26 -27.54
C THR A 475 -18.68 -4.13 -27.90
N LEU A 476 -17.51 -3.84 -27.32
CA LEU A 476 -16.32 -4.68 -27.49
C LEU A 476 -16.56 -6.08 -26.94
N ALA A 477 -17.16 -6.21 -25.75
CA ALA A 477 -17.52 -7.48 -25.13
C ALA A 477 -18.45 -8.32 -26.00
N ALA A 478 -19.49 -7.71 -26.57
CA ALA A 478 -20.40 -8.38 -27.50
C ALA A 478 -19.66 -8.89 -28.74
N SER A 479 -18.66 -8.14 -29.24
CA SER A 479 -17.83 -8.59 -30.36
C SER A 479 -16.91 -9.77 -30.00
N VAL A 480 -16.49 -9.86 -28.73
CA VAL A 480 -15.65 -10.96 -28.22
C VAL A 480 -16.49 -12.23 -28.04
N VAL A 481 -17.63 -12.11 -27.35
CA VAL A 481 -18.55 -13.23 -27.07
C VAL A 481 -19.25 -13.73 -28.34
N GLY A 482 -19.57 -12.84 -29.28
CA GLY A 482 -20.15 -13.17 -30.58
C GLY A 482 -21.69 -13.28 -30.60
N ALA A 483 -22.23 -13.83 -31.71
CA ALA A 483 -23.66 -13.79 -32.05
C ALA A 483 -24.57 -14.60 -31.09
N SER A 484 -24.00 -15.47 -30.26
CA SER A 484 -24.71 -16.23 -29.22
C SER A 484 -25.50 -15.34 -28.27
N GLY A 485 -25.03 -14.09 -28.08
CA GLY A 485 -25.79 -13.06 -27.37
C GLY A 485 -26.16 -13.44 -25.94
N ILE A 486 -25.36 -14.29 -25.27
CA ILE A 486 -25.54 -14.61 -23.85
C ILE A 486 -25.30 -13.32 -23.07
N LEU A 487 -26.38 -12.55 -22.86
CA LEU A 487 -26.32 -11.20 -22.29
C LEU A 487 -25.53 -11.14 -20.98
N PRO A 488 -25.68 -12.11 -20.05
CA PRO A 488 -24.87 -12.14 -18.84
C PRO A 488 -23.36 -12.31 -19.10
N LEU A 489 -22.96 -13.14 -20.07
CA LEU A 489 -21.55 -13.33 -20.43
C LEU A 489 -20.96 -12.07 -21.10
N VAL A 490 -21.78 -11.37 -21.90
CA VAL A 490 -21.41 -10.06 -22.46
C VAL A 490 -21.18 -9.05 -21.34
N SER A 491 -22.05 -9.02 -20.32
CA SER A 491 -21.88 -8.15 -19.15
C SER A 491 -20.61 -8.48 -18.35
N ILE A 492 -20.38 -9.76 -18.01
CA ILE A 492 -19.16 -10.24 -17.34
C ILE A 492 -17.90 -9.82 -18.13
N THR A 493 -17.90 -10.06 -19.44
CA THR A 493 -16.79 -9.70 -20.32
C THR A 493 -16.60 -8.19 -20.45
N SER A 494 -17.70 -7.43 -20.43
CA SER A 494 -17.68 -5.97 -20.42
C SER A 494 -16.98 -5.44 -19.16
N PHE A 495 -17.26 -6.05 -18.00
CA PHE A 495 -16.58 -5.69 -16.76
C PHE A 495 -15.06 -5.92 -16.85
N LEU A 496 -14.64 -7.09 -17.35
CA LEU A 496 -13.21 -7.37 -17.56
C LEU A 496 -12.56 -6.32 -18.47
N ILE A 497 -13.22 -5.94 -19.56
CA ILE A 497 -12.71 -4.90 -20.47
C ILE A 497 -12.58 -3.56 -19.73
N MET A 498 -13.55 -3.17 -18.90
CA MET A 498 -13.47 -1.95 -18.10
C MET A 498 -12.30 -1.98 -17.11
N ALA A 499 -12.11 -3.10 -16.42
CA ALA A 499 -10.98 -3.30 -15.49
C ALA A 499 -9.63 -3.20 -16.23
N LEU A 500 -9.48 -3.89 -17.36
CA LEU A 500 -8.26 -3.83 -18.17
C LEU A 500 -8.02 -2.46 -18.79
N TRP A 501 -9.08 -1.73 -19.12
CA TRP A 501 -8.98 -0.36 -19.61
C TRP A 501 -8.53 0.59 -18.51
N ALA A 502 -9.05 0.43 -17.29
CA ALA A 502 -8.59 1.17 -16.11
C ALA A 502 -7.11 0.87 -15.79
N PHE A 503 -6.70 -0.40 -15.90
CA PHE A 503 -5.31 -0.82 -15.75
C PHE A 503 -4.40 -0.19 -16.81
N GLY A 504 -4.78 -0.23 -18.09
CA GLY A 504 -4.02 0.40 -19.17
C GLY A 504 -3.84 1.91 -18.96
N GLU A 505 -4.91 2.60 -18.57
CA GLU A 505 -4.84 4.03 -18.23
C GLU A 505 -3.95 4.27 -17.00
N ALA A 506 -3.99 3.37 -16.00
CA ALA A 506 -3.12 3.46 -14.82
C ALA A 506 -1.64 3.29 -15.19
N VAL A 507 -1.30 2.41 -16.14
CA VAL A 507 0.07 2.27 -16.66
C VAL A 507 0.53 3.58 -17.30
N ALA A 508 -0.32 4.22 -18.11
CA ALA A 508 -0.02 5.53 -18.72
C ALA A 508 0.15 6.63 -17.66
N ASP A 509 -0.69 6.63 -16.62
CA ASP A 509 -0.62 7.57 -15.50
C ASP A 509 0.70 7.43 -14.74
N VAL A 510 1.07 6.20 -14.35
CA VAL A 510 2.31 5.96 -13.60
C VAL A 510 3.54 6.27 -14.46
N LYS A 511 3.52 5.97 -15.76
CA LYS A 511 4.56 6.44 -16.70
C LYS A 511 4.69 7.95 -16.71
N THR A 512 3.57 8.66 -16.73
CA THR A 512 3.54 10.12 -16.72
C THR A 512 4.14 10.67 -15.43
N LEU A 513 3.76 10.11 -14.27
CA LEU A 513 4.30 10.52 -12.97
C LEU A 513 5.82 10.25 -12.87
N LEU A 514 6.27 9.06 -13.27
CA LEU A 514 7.70 8.69 -13.25
C LEU A 514 8.53 9.46 -14.29
N ALA A 515 7.90 10.02 -15.32
CA ALA A 515 8.55 10.95 -16.24
C ALA A 515 8.60 12.40 -15.70
N GLY A 516 8.11 12.64 -14.47
CA GLY A 516 8.05 13.96 -13.84
C GLY A 516 6.83 14.80 -14.23
N GLY A 517 5.82 14.19 -14.87
CA GLY A 517 4.54 14.82 -15.18
C GLY A 517 3.57 14.86 -14.00
N GLU A 518 2.38 15.39 -14.26
CA GLU A 518 1.29 15.51 -13.28
C GLU A 518 0.08 14.67 -13.72
N VAL A 519 -0.60 14.06 -12.74
CA VAL A 519 -1.83 13.29 -12.97
C VAL A 519 -2.89 13.71 -11.95
N PRO A 520 -4.12 14.04 -12.35
CA PRO A 520 -5.16 14.43 -11.40
C PRO A 520 -5.62 13.25 -10.56
N LEU A 521 -5.83 13.51 -9.25
CA LEU A 521 -6.31 12.50 -8.30
C LEU A 521 -7.66 11.92 -8.74
N ILE A 522 -8.59 12.76 -9.20
CA ILE A 522 -9.88 12.36 -9.78
C ILE A 522 -9.92 12.82 -11.23
N LYS A 523 -10.10 11.89 -12.17
CA LYS A 523 -10.18 12.21 -13.60
C LYS A 523 -11.55 12.71 -14.03
N THR A 524 -11.53 13.73 -14.88
CA THR A 524 -12.66 14.18 -15.69
C THR A 524 -12.63 13.52 -17.07
N LYS A 525 -13.61 13.84 -17.94
CA LYS A 525 -13.64 13.28 -19.30
C LYS A 525 -12.48 13.81 -20.15
N GLU A 526 -12.03 15.02 -19.85
CA GLU A 526 -10.94 15.72 -20.54
C GLU A 526 -9.57 15.12 -20.20
N ASP A 527 -9.41 14.57 -18.99
CA ASP A 527 -8.14 13.98 -18.52
C ASP A 527 -7.91 12.55 -19.01
N TRP A 528 -8.97 11.87 -19.49
CA TRP A 528 -8.91 10.47 -19.95
C TRP A 528 -8.38 10.39 -21.37
N LYS A 529 -7.32 9.59 -21.61
CA LYS A 529 -6.62 9.59 -22.92
C LYS A 529 -6.65 8.26 -23.65
N LEU A 530 -6.59 7.12 -22.97
CA LEU A 530 -6.50 5.82 -23.63
C LEU A 530 -7.84 5.44 -24.26
N SER A 531 -7.88 5.17 -25.57
CA SER A 531 -9.02 4.52 -26.22
C SER A 531 -8.95 2.99 -26.08
N LEU A 532 -10.07 2.29 -26.33
CA LEU A 532 -10.07 0.82 -26.37
C LEU A 532 -9.18 0.27 -27.49
N GLU A 533 -9.09 0.96 -28.63
CA GLU A 533 -8.17 0.61 -29.70
C GLU A 533 -6.72 0.72 -29.23
N GLY A 534 -6.36 1.83 -28.56
CA GLY A 534 -5.03 2.01 -27.98
C GLY A 534 -4.70 0.96 -26.92
N LEU A 535 -5.69 0.54 -26.13
CA LEU A 535 -5.53 -0.58 -25.18
C LEU A 535 -5.21 -1.90 -25.89
N LEU A 536 -5.89 -2.21 -27.00
CA LEU A 536 -5.63 -3.41 -27.79
C LEU A 536 -4.29 -3.36 -28.53
N GLU A 537 -3.88 -2.18 -29.02
CA GLU A 537 -2.54 -1.98 -29.59
C GLU A 537 -1.44 -2.20 -28.55
N PHE A 538 -1.63 -1.71 -27.33
CA PHE A 538 -0.75 -2.00 -26.20
C PHE A 538 -0.68 -3.50 -25.91
N ALA A 539 -1.83 -4.19 -25.86
CA ALA A 539 -1.90 -5.64 -25.72
C ALA A 539 -1.17 -6.42 -26.83
N ALA A 540 -1.15 -5.87 -28.05
CA ALA A 540 -0.49 -6.45 -29.20
C ALA A 540 1.04 -6.30 -29.20
N GLY A 541 1.61 -5.61 -28.20
CA GLY A 541 3.05 -5.35 -28.05
C GLY A 541 3.45 -3.91 -28.35
N GLY A 542 2.48 -3.00 -28.50
CA GLY A 542 2.73 -1.56 -28.50
C GLY A 542 3.27 -1.07 -27.14
N ASN A 543 3.88 0.11 -27.12
CA ASN A 543 4.29 0.76 -25.88
C ASN A 543 3.23 1.77 -25.45
N MET A 544 2.90 1.80 -24.16
CA MET A 544 2.08 2.88 -23.61
C MET A 544 2.93 4.16 -23.54
N GLU A 545 2.49 5.24 -24.17
CA GLU A 545 3.18 6.52 -24.09
C GLU A 545 2.78 7.29 -22.82
N ALA A 546 3.72 8.00 -22.23
CA ALA A 546 3.41 9.00 -21.20
C ALA A 546 2.62 10.14 -21.83
N ALA A 547 1.68 10.73 -21.08
CA ALA A 547 0.91 11.86 -21.57
C ALA A 547 1.82 13.07 -21.84
N ALA A 548 1.71 13.65 -23.04
CA ALA A 548 2.40 14.90 -23.35
C ALA A 548 1.74 16.09 -22.62
N GLU A 549 2.54 16.80 -21.83
CA GLU A 549 2.30 18.14 -21.26
C GLU A 549 0.87 18.41 -20.74
N GLU A 550 0.59 18.00 -19.50
CA GLU A 550 -0.48 18.58 -18.68
C GLU A 550 0.08 19.06 -17.34
N ARG A 551 -0.37 20.25 -16.91
CA ARG A 551 -0.02 20.90 -15.63
C ARG A 551 -1.22 21.00 -14.69
N SER A 552 -2.15 20.05 -14.79
CA SER A 552 -3.28 19.98 -13.86
C SER A 552 -3.34 18.59 -13.22
N GLY A 553 -2.72 18.46 -12.06
CA GLY A 553 -2.81 17.26 -11.27
C GLY A 553 -1.88 17.29 -10.06
N LEU A 554 -1.64 16.11 -9.49
CA LEU A 554 -0.60 15.91 -8.50
C LEU A 554 0.66 15.40 -9.20
N THR A 555 1.81 15.91 -8.78
CA THR A 555 3.12 15.37 -9.15
C THR A 555 3.37 14.02 -8.48
N TYR A 556 4.38 13.27 -8.97
CA TYR A 556 4.84 12.04 -8.31
C TYR A 556 5.09 12.25 -6.80
N GLN A 557 5.83 13.31 -6.47
CA GLN A 557 6.13 13.70 -5.10
C GLN A 557 4.87 13.94 -4.27
N GLN A 558 3.88 14.66 -4.80
CA GLN A 558 2.63 14.91 -4.09
C GLN A 558 1.81 13.62 -3.88
N TYR A 559 1.82 12.67 -4.82
CA TYR A 559 1.24 11.34 -4.59
C TYR A 559 1.92 10.61 -3.43
N LEU A 560 3.26 10.65 -3.35
CA LEU A 560 4.00 10.08 -2.21
C LEU A 560 3.58 10.74 -0.90
N THR A 561 3.42 12.06 -0.87
CA THR A 561 2.93 12.81 0.30
C THR A 561 1.57 12.28 0.77
N VAL A 562 0.63 12.02 -0.15
CA VAL A 562 -0.68 11.45 0.24
C VAL A 562 -0.54 10.01 0.76
N PHE A 563 0.34 9.21 0.21
CA PHE A 563 0.60 7.86 0.72
C PHE A 563 1.26 7.87 2.10
N LEU A 564 2.18 8.78 2.36
CA LEU A 564 2.80 8.97 3.69
C LEU A 564 1.74 9.35 4.74
N MET A 565 0.74 10.14 4.36
CA MET A 565 -0.41 10.43 5.23
C MET A 565 -1.27 9.19 5.54
N ALA A 566 -1.15 8.09 4.80
CA ALA A 566 -1.85 6.83 5.08
C ALA A 566 -1.05 5.91 6.02
N CYS A 567 0.29 6.00 6.06
CA CYS A 567 1.17 5.17 6.90
C CYS A 567 0.99 5.41 8.41
N PRO A 568 1.20 4.44 9.31
CA PRO A 568 1.24 4.73 10.75
C PRO A 568 2.19 5.89 11.09
N HIS A 569 1.77 6.83 11.95
CA HIS A 569 2.53 8.08 12.13
C HIS A 569 3.87 7.85 12.84
N THR A 570 3.92 6.93 13.81
CA THR A 570 5.17 6.59 14.48
C THR A 570 6.16 5.96 13.50
N GLN A 571 5.73 4.99 12.68
CA GLN A 571 6.55 4.45 11.59
C GLN A 571 7.10 5.52 10.65
N LEU A 572 6.25 6.45 10.22
CA LEU A 572 6.65 7.57 9.37
C LEU A 572 7.81 8.35 10.00
N LEU A 573 7.67 8.76 11.27
CA LEU A 573 8.70 9.52 11.99
C LEU A 573 10.03 8.77 12.10
N TYR A 574 9.99 7.49 12.51
CA TYR A 574 11.21 6.70 12.69
C TYR A 574 11.93 6.42 11.36
N ARG A 575 11.19 6.18 10.27
CA ARG A 575 11.82 6.03 8.95
C ARG A 575 12.36 7.35 8.41
N THR A 576 11.75 8.49 8.74
CA THR A 576 12.35 9.80 8.47
C THR A 576 13.66 9.97 9.25
N MET A 577 13.69 9.58 10.52
CA MET A 577 14.93 9.59 11.32
C MET A 577 16.02 8.70 10.72
N ASP A 578 15.66 7.51 10.21
CA ASP A 578 16.61 6.60 9.55
C ASP A 578 17.35 7.29 8.39
N ILE A 579 16.60 8.01 7.54
CA ILE A 579 17.17 8.74 6.41
C ILE A 579 18.04 9.90 6.88
N ILE A 580 17.59 10.68 7.87
CA ILE A 580 18.36 11.80 8.42
C ILE A 580 19.67 11.30 9.04
N GLU A 581 19.62 10.26 9.87
CA GLU A 581 20.81 9.68 10.52
C GLU A 581 21.79 9.16 9.46
N MET A 582 21.30 8.44 8.45
CA MET A 582 22.13 7.95 7.34
C MET A 582 22.83 9.07 6.59
N ASN A 583 22.09 10.09 6.17
CA ASN A 583 22.65 11.19 5.38
C ASN A 583 23.71 11.98 6.18
N LEU A 584 23.43 12.27 7.44
CA LEU A 584 24.36 13.00 8.30
C LEU A 584 25.57 12.14 8.68
N ALA A 585 25.44 10.81 8.70
CA ALA A 585 26.56 9.91 8.93
C ALA A 585 27.60 9.91 7.79
N GLU A 586 27.24 10.39 6.59
CA GLU A 586 28.20 10.60 5.50
C GLU A 586 29.18 11.74 5.82
N GLU A 587 28.69 12.82 6.42
CA GLU A 587 29.51 13.97 6.82
C GLU A 587 30.19 13.76 8.19
N GLN A 588 29.46 13.17 9.14
CA GLN A 588 29.90 12.89 10.50
C GLN A 588 29.76 11.39 10.81
N PRO A 589 30.78 10.57 10.50
CA PRO A 589 30.74 9.14 10.79
C PRO A 589 30.47 8.86 12.27
N GLY A 590 29.43 8.07 12.55
CA GLY A 590 29.00 7.75 13.91
C GLY A 590 27.96 8.71 14.50
N PHE A 591 27.49 9.70 13.74
CA PHE A 591 26.33 10.50 14.13
C PHE A 591 25.12 9.60 14.42
N SER A 592 24.39 9.93 15.49
CA SER A 592 23.21 9.20 15.94
C SER A 592 22.17 10.17 16.50
N LEU A 593 20.94 10.06 15.99
CA LEU A 593 19.82 10.85 16.48
C LEU A 593 19.43 10.47 17.92
N SER A 594 19.79 9.26 18.36
CA SER A 594 19.59 8.83 19.75
C SER A 594 20.52 9.54 20.73
N ASP A 595 21.58 10.22 20.26
CA ASP A 595 22.47 11.03 21.10
C ASP A 595 22.09 12.52 21.10
N CYS A 596 21.02 12.89 20.39
CA CYS A 596 20.55 14.26 20.29
C CYS A 596 19.46 14.56 21.33
N ALA A 597 19.80 15.35 22.35
CA ALA A 597 18.86 15.81 23.36
C ALA A 597 17.95 16.92 22.82
N TYR A 598 16.64 16.72 22.98
CA TYR A 598 15.60 17.74 22.79
C TYR A 598 15.45 18.61 24.04
N ARG A 599 15.52 18.00 25.23
CA ARG A 599 15.39 18.67 26.52
C ARG A 599 16.40 18.13 27.52
N VAL A 600 16.94 19.03 28.36
CA VAL A 600 17.82 18.69 29.47
C VAL A 600 17.40 19.49 30.71
N ASP A 601 17.27 18.79 31.82
CA ASP A 601 17.01 19.35 33.15
C ASP A 601 18.27 19.18 33.99
N ILE A 602 18.89 20.28 34.41
CA ILE A 602 20.10 20.26 35.24
C ILE A 602 19.80 20.85 36.61
N GLN A 603 20.35 20.21 37.63
CA GLN A 603 20.38 20.74 38.98
C GLN A 603 21.81 21.08 39.37
N ALA A 604 22.01 22.33 39.78
CA ALA A 604 23.28 22.82 40.31
C ALA A 604 23.13 23.13 41.80
N SER A 605 24.14 22.74 42.58
CA SER A 605 24.22 23.05 44.01
C SER A 605 25.56 23.66 44.36
N GLY A 606 25.54 24.51 45.37
CA GLY A 606 26.71 25.28 45.77
C GLY A 606 26.48 26.06 47.05
N SER A 607 27.40 26.96 47.34
CA SER A 607 27.34 27.79 48.54
C SER A 607 27.55 29.27 48.23
N GLY A 608 26.65 30.10 48.77
CA GLY A 608 26.77 31.56 48.74
C GLY A 608 27.44 32.06 50.00
N LYS A 609 28.23 33.13 49.89
CA LYS A 609 28.91 33.72 51.05
C LYS A 609 28.08 34.83 51.68
N HIS A 610 27.94 34.84 53.00
CA HIS A 610 27.36 35.96 53.75
C HIS A 610 28.32 37.16 53.76
N VAL A 611 27.80 38.35 53.48
CA VAL A 611 28.62 39.58 53.40
C VAL A 611 28.52 40.39 54.69
N TYR A 612 27.30 40.61 55.20
CA TYR A 612 27.10 41.42 56.42
C TYR A 612 27.27 40.61 57.71
N PHE A 613 27.12 39.28 57.65
CA PHE A 613 27.42 38.38 58.78
C PHE A 613 28.89 37.95 58.84
N SER A 614 29.69 38.24 57.81
CA SER A 614 31.13 37.97 57.81
C SER A 614 31.99 39.14 58.33
N LEU A 615 31.37 40.26 58.70
CA LEU A 615 32.03 41.36 59.39
C LEU A 615 32.61 40.90 60.74
N GLY A 616 33.81 41.38 61.08
CA GLY A 616 34.62 40.86 62.21
C GLY A 616 33.94 40.88 63.59
N LEU A 617 32.95 41.76 63.80
CA LEU A 617 32.13 41.82 65.02
C LEU A 617 31.25 40.58 65.23
N TRP A 618 30.75 39.97 64.14
CA TRP A 618 29.84 38.81 64.19
C TRP A 618 30.61 37.49 64.13
N LYS A 619 31.75 37.48 63.44
CA LYS A 619 32.66 36.32 63.35
C LYS A 619 33.18 35.87 64.72
N SER A 620 33.41 36.79 65.65
CA SER A 620 33.82 36.46 67.04
C SER A 620 32.68 35.93 67.92
N LEU A 621 31.42 36.19 67.54
CA LEU A 621 30.22 35.88 68.31
C LEU A 621 29.57 34.55 67.90
N MET A 622 29.63 34.20 66.60
CA MET A 622 29.00 32.99 66.06
C MET A 622 29.95 31.78 65.87
N GLY A 623 31.25 31.96 66.13
CA GLY A 623 32.27 30.92 65.96
C GLY A 623 32.70 30.71 64.50
N SER A 624 33.80 29.97 64.30
CA SER A 624 34.49 29.78 63.02
C SER A 624 33.80 28.80 62.06
N ARG A 625 32.50 28.95 61.83
CA ARG A 625 31.85 28.30 60.68
C ARG A 625 32.09 29.16 59.45
N ASP A 626 32.38 28.54 58.31
CA ASP A 626 32.38 29.25 57.04
C ASP A 626 30.99 29.88 56.89
N ASN A 627 30.96 31.21 56.82
CA ASN A 627 29.73 32.00 56.80
C ASN A 627 29.09 31.90 55.42
N VAL A 628 28.66 30.69 55.07
CA VAL A 628 28.02 30.34 53.81
C VAL A 628 26.61 29.82 54.05
N TYR A 629 25.76 29.97 53.04
CA TYR A 629 24.44 29.37 53.00
C TYR A 629 24.32 28.49 51.75
N PRO A 630 23.60 27.36 51.83
CA PRO A 630 23.43 26.47 50.69
C PRO A 630 22.56 27.12 49.62
N ILE A 631 22.89 26.84 48.37
CA ILE A 631 22.17 27.26 47.18
C ILE A 631 21.93 26.03 46.33
N GLN A 632 20.71 25.92 45.83
CA GLN A 632 20.29 24.90 44.91
C GLN A 632 19.42 25.58 43.86
N THR A 633 19.73 25.34 42.60
CA THR A 633 18.94 25.82 41.47
C THR A 633 18.73 24.68 40.49
N SER A 634 17.57 24.67 39.86
CA SER A 634 17.21 23.71 38.82
C SER A 634 16.80 24.51 37.60
N VAL A 635 17.40 24.17 36.47
CA VAL A 635 17.14 24.82 35.19
C VAL A 635 16.80 23.74 34.17
N SER A 636 15.81 24.04 33.35
CA SER A 636 15.31 23.16 32.30
C SER A 636 15.26 23.95 31.00
N LYS A 637 15.69 23.32 29.92
CA LYS A 637 15.59 23.88 28.58
C LYS A 637 15.21 22.78 27.60
N ALA A 638 14.29 23.11 26.72
CA ALA A 638 13.91 22.34 25.55
C ALA A 638 13.99 23.27 24.33
N TYR A 639 14.14 22.69 23.14
CA TYR A 639 14.02 23.43 21.89
C TYR A 639 12.56 23.84 21.60
#